data_AF-A0A533XWQ2-F1
#
_entry.id   AF-A0A533XWQ2-F1
#
_cell.length_a   1.000
_cell.length_b   1.000
_cell.length_c   1.000
_cell.angle_alpha   90.00
_cell.angle_beta   90.00
_cell.angle_gamma   90.00
#
_symmetry.space_group_name_H-M   'P 1'
#
loop_
_entity.id
_entity.type
_entity.pdbx_description
1 polymer ?
#
loop_
_entity_poly.entity_id
_entity_poly.type
_entity_poly.pdbx_seq_one_letter_code
_entity_poly.pdbx_strand_id
1 'polypeptide(L)'
;MWPMIQAHPEEETKTSDETTTKLRTDLVVSQQKTAESDEATFVVKDPETGKFYRFKEVEHFIVQQLDGSTPPDRIRQRVEERFGAPLPQETLDQFLKTLRRLGLVETKDAQGHMSRQRGRIRGSPLYLRFKVFDPDRLFNRLIDKIRFCFTPEFVVASAALILLAFAVTLSNLDEIGQDFPSLFRLEAFLFAWLTIFAVGTLHEFAHGLTCKHFGGEVHELGFLLLYFQPAFYCNVSEAWLFPKKAHRLWVTFAGPYFELVVWALATLAWRVTDPETWLNWAALIVMATSGFKTLFDLSPLSKLDGYYLLSDYLEVPNLRERAFQYIREGLKRACGSPSEIAPAVTPRERRIFLSYGLVAGAFSLSSLGIILLVLFGLLTDNYQGVGFVLFVVAALYLTRSKFKKSIRAVRQAFEKKTGPATAAPAGDKQAPKSKAALSKRTKVLAFSATVLAALFLITMDLRIWGEFRILPVQSTDIRAEVEGIVTDVYVTEGSEVQKGTLVARLNDRDFSAELQKIEAQIGQTRAQLKMLQAGPRQEDIEVARRAVETARTAYEKALKQYEEAQQQRAERLANAKAAVRRAEELVVIKKGEFERLKEGVERGYISRKEYDGAHEEFTVRVKELEAARGDLQLVQADQLAQVRRDLEVAEKQLDEAQAKLKVLLAGSRQEEIEGAQAALANLEAQRDYLKVQLRLLNIVSPVSGVITTPTMQLQNLPNQQKTAEPTRDERLFHRHGG
;
A
#
# COMPACT_ATOMS: atom_id res chain seq x y z
N MET A 1 -86.72 4.86 -9.87
CA MET A 1 -86.72 4.06 -11.11
C MET A 1 -85.57 3.05 -11.02
N TRP A 2 -85.86 1.85 -10.51
CA TRP A 2 -85.09 0.61 -10.73
C TRP A 2 -85.22 0.28 -12.26
N PRO A 3 -84.36 -0.54 -12.93
CA PRO A 3 -84.09 -1.87 -12.40
C PRO A 3 -82.70 -2.56 -12.55
N MET A 4 -82.43 -3.42 -11.55
CA MET A 4 -81.74 -4.72 -11.63
C MET A 4 -82.08 -5.48 -12.92
N ILE A 5 -81.12 -6.19 -13.54
CA ILE A 5 -81.29 -7.57 -14.05
C ILE A 5 -79.92 -8.30 -14.02
N GLN A 6 -79.93 -9.52 -13.49
CA GLN A 6 -78.88 -10.54 -13.53
C GLN A 6 -78.67 -11.08 -14.95
N ALA A 7 -77.44 -11.44 -15.34
CA ALA A 7 -77.22 -12.35 -16.46
C ALA A 7 -76.16 -13.39 -16.10
N HIS A 8 -76.54 -14.64 -16.32
CA HIS A 8 -75.78 -15.87 -16.16
C HIS A 8 -74.45 -15.86 -16.95
N PRO A 9 -73.43 -16.61 -16.52
CA PRO A 9 -72.35 -16.98 -17.41
C PRO A 9 -72.89 -18.01 -18.42
N GLU A 10 -72.86 -17.64 -19.70
CA GLU A 10 -73.08 -18.57 -20.80
C GLU A 10 -71.97 -19.63 -20.77
N GLU A 11 -72.40 -20.90 -20.82
CA GLU A 11 -71.60 -22.06 -21.11
C GLU A 11 -70.98 -21.93 -22.51
N GLU A 12 -69.80 -21.32 -22.61
CA GLU A 12 -68.87 -21.65 -23.68
C GLU A 12 -68.18 -22.98 -23.32
N THR A 13 -68.83 -24.05 -23.76
CA THR A 13 -68.25 -25.37 -24.01
C THR A 13 -67.06 -25.25 -24.95
N LYS A 14 -65.89 -24.90 -24.39
CA LYS A 14 -64.60 -25.10 -25.07
C LYS A 14 -64.13 -26.52 -24.82
N THR A 15 -64.39 -27.33 -25.84
CA THR A 15 -63.64 -28.52 -26.23
C THR A 15 -62.25 -28.57 -25.58
N SER A 16 -62.03 -29.63 -24.81
CA SER A 16 -60.73 -30.07 -24.33
C SER A 16 -59.84 -30.38 -25.53
N ASP A 17 -59.19 -29.35 -26.06
CA ASP A 17 -58.11 -29.53 -27.02
C ASP A 17 -56.96 -30.19 -26.23
N GLU A 18 -56.79 -31.50 -26.45
CA GLU A 18 -55.74 -32.33 -25.89
C GLU A 18 -54.38 -31.77 -26.34
N THR A 19 -53.89 -30.76 -25.62
CA THR A 19 -52.57 -30.17 -25.86
C THR A 19 -51.52 -31.16 -25.37
N THR A 20 -51.18 -32.10 -26.25
CA THR A 20 -50.05 -33.00 -26.09
C THR A 20 -48.80 -32.19 -25.81
N THR A 21 -48.33 -32.27 -24.58
CA THR A 21 -47.26 -31.45 -24.03
C THR A 21 -45.95 -32.18 -24.26
N LYS A 22 -45.01 -31.60 -25.02
CA LYS A 22 -43.72 -32.22 -25.34
C LYS A 22 -42.60 -31.61 -24.49
N LEU A 23 -41.78 -32.47 -23.89
CA LEU A 23 -40.59 -32.04 -23.17
C LEU A 23 -39.51 -31.57 -24.17
N ARG A 24 -38.77 -30.51 -23.80
CA ARG A 24 -37.63 -30.08 -24.61
C ARG A 24 -36.55 -31.16 -24.67
N THR A 25 -35.95 -31.33 -25.85
CA THR A 25 -34.98 -32.40 -26.14
C THR A 25 -33.54 -32.06 -25.77
N ASP A 26 -33.25 -30.82 -25.41
CA ASP A 26 -31.91 -30.31 -25.06
C ASP A 26 -31.55 -30.49 -23.57
N LEU A 27 -32.49 -30.95 -22.75
CA LEU A 27 -32.31 -31.11 -21.30
C LEU A 27 -31.34 -32.25 -20.96
N VAL A 28 -30.35 -31.98 -20.11
CA VAL A 28 -29.40 -32.98 -19.64
C VAL A 28 -29.91 -33.59 -18.34
N VAL A 29 -30.09 -34.92 -18.31
CA VAL A 29 -30.62 -35.65 -17.15
C VAL A 29 -29.53 -36.52 -16.53
N SER A 30 -29.35 -36.40 -15.21
CA SER A 30 -28.47 -37.28 -14.44
C SER A 30 -29.25 -38.00 -13.35
N GLN A 31 -29.10 -39.32 -13.29
CA GLN A 31 -29.69 -40.16 -12.24
C GLN A 31 -28.75 -40.23 -11.03
N GLN A 32 -29.29 -39.90 -9.85
CA GLN A 32 -28.59 -39.99 -8.58
C GLN A 32 -29.30 -40.99 -7.67
N LYS A 33 -28.55 -42.01 -7.26
CA LYS A 33 -28.98 -42.95 -6.21
C LYS A 33 -28.40 -42.48 -4.89
N THR A 34 -29.27 -42.07 -3.97
CA THR A 34 -28.89 -41.81 -2.58
C THR A 34 -28.50 -43.15 -1.95
N ALA A 35 -27.43 -43.21 -1.16
CA ALA A 35 -26.93 -44.48 -0.63
C ALA A 35 -27.90 -45.21 0.34
N GLU A 36 -28.97 -44.55 0.80
CA GLU A 36 -29.85 -45.05 1.86
C GLU A 36 -31.36 -44.93 1.55
N SER A 37 -31.76 -44.30 0.44
CA SER A 37 -33.15 -44.35 -0.05
C SER A 37 -33.15 -45.13 -1.36
N ASP A 38 -33.95 -46.18 -1.44
CA ASP A 38 -34.13 -46.97 -2.68
C ASP A 38 -34.77 -46.12 -3.81
N GLU A 39 -35.25 -44.91 -3.48
CA GLU A 39 -35.79 -43.93 -4.42
C GLU A 39 -34.67 -43.25 -5.24
N ALA A 40 -34.75 -43.41 -6.56
CA ALA A 40 -33.88 -42.70 -7.48
C ALA A 40 -34.31 -41.22 -7.60
N THR A 41 -33.36 -40.31 -7.42
CA THR A 41 -33.59 -38.88 -7.70
C THR A 41 -32.99 -38.53 -9.07
N PHE A 42 -33.70 -37.75 -9.89
CA PHE A 42 -33.22 -37.28 -11.18
C PHE A 42 -32.94 -35.77 -11.14
N VAL A 43 -31.74 -35.35 -11.55
CA VAL A 43 -31.36 -33.94 -11.66
C VAL A 43 -31.36 -33.58 -13.15
N VAL A 44 -32.16 -32.58 -13.51
CA VAL A 44 -32.31 -32.08 -14.89
C VAL A 44 -31.69 -30.69 -14.98
N LYS A 45 -30.74 -30.53 -15.90
CA LYS A 45 -30.11 -29.25 -16.24
C LYS A 45 -30.78 -28.68 -17.50
N ASP A 46 -31.19 -27.42 -17.39
CA ASP A 46 -31.57 -26.59 -18.53
C ASP A 46 -30.31 -25.88 -19.07
N PRO A 47 -29.84 -26.20 -20.29
CA PRO A 47 -28.61 -25.63 -20.86
C PRO A 47 -28.76 -24.15 -21.26
N GLU A 48 -29.97 -23.66 -21.53
CA GLU A 48 -30.19 -22.26 -21.90
C GLU A 48 -30.22 -21.33 -20.67
N THR A 49 -30.86 -21.77 -19.58
CA THR A 49 -30.97 -20.95 -18.37
C THR A 49 -29.90 -21.25 -17.32
N GLY A 50 -29.20 -22.38 -17.45
CA GLY A 50 -28.18 -22.84 -16.50
C GLY A 50 -28.76 -23.25 -15.13
N LYS A 51 -30.07 -23.52 -15.06
CA LYS A 51 -30.77 -23.91 -13.84
C LYS A 51 -30.85 -25.43 -13.68
N PHE A 52 -30.86 -25.87 -12.43
CA PHE A 52 -30.94 -27.27 -12.04
C PHE A 52 -32.27 -27.54 -11.34
N TYR A 53 -32.95 -28.61 -11.76
CA TYR A 53 -34.21 -29.05 -11.20
C TYR A 53 -34.06 -30.48 -10.68
N ARG A 54 -34.59 -30.75 -9.49
CA ARG A 54 -34.55 -32.08 -8.86
C ARG A 54 -35.94 -32.67 -8.93
N PHE A 55 -36.09 -33.79 -9.63
CA PHE A 55 -37.32 -34.56 -9.76
C PHE A 55 -37.20 -35.87 -8.98
N LYS A 56 -38.29 -36.24 -8.32
CA LYS A 56 -38.46 -37.57 -7.74
C LYS A 56 -38.71 -38.61 -8.83
N GLU A 57 -38.58 -39.89 -8.51
CA GLU A 57 -38.77 -40.98 -9.47
C GLU A 57 -40.13 -40.95 -10.19
N VAL A 58 -41.21 -40.67 -9.45
CA VAL A 58 -42.57 -40.52 -10.01
C VAL A 58 -42.67 -39.32 -10.95
N GLU A 59 -42.12 -38.18 -10.55
CA GLU A 59 -42.14 -36.94 -11.34
C GLU A 59 -41.31 -37.07 -12.62
N HIS A 60 -40.14 -37.71 -12.52
CA HIS A 60 -39.29 -38.00 -13.66
C HIS A 60 -39.95 -38.98 -14.62
N PHE A 61 -40.65 -40.00 -14.10
CA PHE A 61 -41.41 -40.92 -14.95
C PHE A 61 -42.51 -40.17 -15.72
N ILE A 62 -43.25 -39.25 -15.08
CA ILE A 62 -44.22 -38.38 -15.77
C ILE A 62 -43.53 -37.57 -16.87
N VAL A 63 -42.39 -36.94 -16.55
CA VAL A 63 -41.60 -36.14 -17.50
C VAL A 63 -41.12 -36.95 -18.70
N GLN A 64 -40.72 -38.22 -18.52
CA GLN A 64 -40.32 -39.13 -19.60
C GLN A 64 -41.47 -39.50 -20.54
N GLN A 65 -42.72 -39.47 -20.07
CA GLN A 65 -43.90 -39.78 -20.87
C GLN A 65 -44.42 -38.57 -21.68
N LEU A 66 -43.81 -37.39 -21.54
CA LEU A 66 -44.14 -36.17 -22.27
C LEU A 66 -43.46 -36.14 -23.66
N ASP A 67 -43.78 -37.13 -24.48
CA ASP A 67 -43.28 -37.30 -25.85
C ASP A 67 -43.99 -36.42 -26.90
N GLY A 68 -45.07 -35.72 -26.50
CA GLY A 68 -45.90 -34.92 -27.39
C GLY A 68 -46.94 -35.73 -28.18
N SER A 69 -47.16 -37.00 -27.84
CA SER A 69 -48.19 -37.86 -28.48
C SER A 69 -49.03 -38.65 -27.47
N THR A 70 -48.59 -38.77 -26.22
CA THR A 70 -49.34 -39.46 -25.16
C THR A 70 -50.35 -38.53 -24.48
N PRO A 71 -51.67 -38.87 -24.46
CA PRO A 71 -52.68 -38.07 -23.76
C PRO A 71 -52.54 -38.17 -22.22
N PRO A 72 -52.93 -37.13 -21.47
CA PRO A 72 -52.69 -37.04 -20.02
C PRO A 72 -53.35 -38.16 -19.20
N ASP A 73 -54.51 -38.66 -19.63
CA ASP A 73 -55.19 -39.79 -18.99
C ASP A 73 -54.38 -41.09 -19.09
N ARG A 74 -53.67 -41.29 -20.21
CA ARG A 74 -52.79 -42.44 -20.41
C ARG A 74 -51.51 -42.33 -19.58
N ILE A 75 -51.01 -41.12 -19.37
CA ILE A 75 -49.88 -40.86 -18.44
C ILE A 75 -50.30 -41.22 -17.02
N ARG A 76 -51.51 -40.81 -16.58
CA ARG A 76 -52.07 -41.17 -15.28
C ARG A 76 -52.15 -42.68 -15.10
N GLN A 77 -52.73 -43.39 -16.07
CA GLN A 77 -52.85 -44.85 -16.01
C GLN A 77 -51.47 -45.53 -15.92
N ARG A 78 -50.48 -45.09 -16.69
CA ARG A 78 -49.10 -45.63 -16.64
C ARG A 78 -48.41 -45.36 -15.29
N VAL A 79 -48.67 -44.22 -14.66
CA VAL A 79 -48.13 -43.89 -13.33
C VAL A 79 -48.78 -44.78 -12.26
N GLU A 80 -50.09 -44.98 -12.35
CA GLU A 80 -50.87 -45.85 -11.46
C GLU A 80 -50.44 -47.32 -11.57
N GLU A 81 -50.23 -47.82 -12.79
CA GLU A 81 -49.72 -49.18 -13.06
C GLU A 81 -48.30 -49.39 -12.52
N ARG A 82 -47.42 -48.39 -12.62
CA ARG A 82 -46.01 -48.51 -12.22
C ARG A 82 -45.77 -48.31 -10.73
N PHE A 83 -46.47 -47.38 -10.10
CA PHE A 83 -46.23 -46.98 -8.70
C PHE A 83 -47.37 -47.37 -7.73
N GLY A 84 -48.48 -47.93 -8.24
CA GLY A 84 -49.58 -48.46 -7.42
C GLY A 84 -50.39 -47.41 -6.65
N ALA A 85 -50.26 -46.12 -6.99
CA ALA A 85 -50.93 -45.02 -6.30
C ALA A 85 -51.75 -44.15 -7.28
N PRO A 86 -53.03 -43.82 -6.96
CA PRO A 86 -53.87 -42.99 -7.82
C PRO A 86 -53.32 -41.56 -7.90
N LEU A 87 -53.19 -41.02 -9.12
CA LEU A 87 -52.69 -39.66 -9.35
C LEU A 87 -53.86 -38.73 -9.72
N PRO A 88 -54.32 -37.81 -8.83
CA PRO A 88 -55.42 -36.91 -9.14
C PRO A 88 -55.12 -36.01 -10.34
N GLN A 89 -56.11 -35.81 -11.21
CA GLN A 89 -55.97 -35.00 -12.43
C GLN A 89 -55.52 -33.56 -12.12
N GLU A 90 -56.03 -32.96 -11.04
CA GLU A 90 -55.60 -31.64 -10.57
C GLU A 90 -54.10 -31.56 -10.25
N THR A 91 -53.52 -32.64 -9.71
CA THR A 91 -52.10 -32.68 -9.35
C THR A 91 -51.22 -32.78 -10.60
N LEU A 92 -51.64 -33.57 -11.58
CA LEU A 92 -50.97 -33.65 -12.88
C LEU A 92 -51.03 -32.31 -13.62
N ASP A 93 -52.19 -31.65 -13.64
CA ASP A 93 -52.36 -30.34 -14.28
C ASP A 93 -51.54 -29.25 -13.61
N GLN A 94 -51.48 -29.23 -12.27
CA GLN A 94 -50.61 -28.33 -11.52
C GLN A 94 -49.13 -28.57 -11.80
N PHE A 95 -48.73 -29.84 -11.94
CA PHE A 95 -47.37 -30.21 -12.31
C PHE A 95 -47.03 -29.77 -13.73
N LEU A 96 -47.90 -30.01 -14.71
CA LEU A 96 -47.73 -29.54 -16.10
C LEU A 96 -47.69 -28.01 -16.20
N LYS A 97 -48.56 -27.30 -15.47
CA LYS A 97 -48.50 -25.82 -15.36
C LYS A 97 -47.18 -25.36 -14.76
N THR A 98 -46.64 -26.08 -13.79
CA THR A 98 -45.34 -25.79 -13.18
C THR A 98 -44.22 -25.99 -14.19
N LEU A 99 -44.21 -27.09 -14.95
CA LEU A 99 -43.22 -27.35 -16.01
C LEU A 99 -43.27 -26.28 -17.13
N ARG A 100 -44.47 -25.88 -17.55
CA ARG A 100 -44.66 -24.78 -18.52
C ARG A 100 -44.12 -23.45 -17.98
N ARG A 101 -44.42 -23.11 -16.72
CA ARG A 101 -43.88 -21.89 -16.06
C ARG A 101 -42.35 -21.92 -15.94
N LEU A 102 -41.77 -23.10 -15.77
CA LEU A 102 -40.32 -23.29 -15.69
C LEU A 102 -39.64 -23.30 -17.06
N GLY A 103 -40.39 -23.34 -18.16
CA GLY A 103 -39.85 -23.31 -19.53
C GLY A 103 -39.25 -24.65 -20.00
N LEU A 104 -39.59 -25.76 -19.34
CA LEU A 104 -39.04 -27.10 -19.61
C LEU A 104 -39.78 -27.84 -20.74
N VAL A 105 -40.87 -27.25 -21.24
CA VAL A 105 -41.80 -27.83 -22.22
C VAL A 105 -41.77 -26.99 -23.50
N GLU A 106 -41.86 -27.63 -24.66
CA GLU A 106 -42.01 -26.97 -25.96
C GLU A 106 -43.38 -26.29 -26.07
N THR A 107 -43.42 -24.96 -26.14
CA THR A 107 -44.60 -24.19 -26.54
C THR A 107 -44.47 -23.76 -28.00
N LYS A 108 -45.54 -23.91 -28.80
CA LYS A 108 -45.55 -23.55 -30.24
C LYS A 108 -45.21 -22.07 -30.52
N ASP A 109 -45.24 -21.20 -29.51
CA ASP A 109 -44.87 -19.78 -29.60
C ASP A 109 -43.41 -19.45 -29.18
N ALA A 110 -42.56 -20.46 -28.93
CA ALA A 110 -41.22 -20.26 -28.40
C ALA A 110 -40.13 -19.94 -29.45
N GLN A 111 -40.44 -19.14 -30.47
CA GLN A 111 -39.42 -18.50 -31.33
C GLN A 111 -39.13 -17.03 -30.94
N GLY A 112 -39.69 -16.52 -29.84
CA GLY A 112 -39.74 -15.07 -29.59
C GLY A 112 -39.37 -14.53 -28.20
N HIS A 113 -38.79 -15.31 -27.28
CA HIS A 113 -38.32 -14.78 -25.99
C HIS A 113 -36.79 -14.79 -25.87
N MET A 114 -36.17 -14.01 -26.75
CA MET A 114 -34.77 -13.63 -26.63
C MET A 114 -34.46 -12.93 -25.30
N SER A 115 -33.47 -13.49 -24.60
CA SER A 115 -32.49 -12.84 -23.72
C SER A 115 -32.94 -11.57 -22.97
N ARG A 116 -33.65 -11.70 -21.85
CA ARG A 116 -33.77 -10.58 -20.90
C ARG A 116 -32.75 -10.71 -19.77
N GLN A 117 -31.79 -9.78 -19.83
CA GLN A 117 -30.80 -9.37 -18.81
C GLN A 117 -29.56 -10.25 -18.61
N ARG A 118 -28.66 -10.25 -19.61
CA ARG A 118 -27.21 -10.38 -19.37
C ARG A 118 -26.61 -9.00 -19.04
N GLY A 119 -27.09 -8.37 -17.97
CA GLY A 119 -26.36 -7.27 -17.38
C GLY A 119 -25.04 -7.81 -16.83
N ARG A 120 -23.90 -7.22 -17.24
CA ARG A 120 -22.55 -7.61 -16.78
C ARG A 120 -22.36 -7.42 -15.27
N ILE A 121 -23.25 -6.63 -14.67
CA ILE A 121 -23.30 -6.25 -13.25
C ILE A 121 -24.69 -6.64 -12.71
N ARG A 122 -24.72 -7.49 -11.70
CA ARG A 122 -25.95 -7.89 -10.98
C ARG A 122 -25.70 -7.75 -9.49
N GLY A 123 -26.50 -6.96 -8.77
CA GLY A 123 -26.32 -6.87 -7.33
C GLY A 123 -26.92 -5.66 -6.61
N SER A 124 -26.76 -5.68 -5.28
CA SER A 124 -26.97 -4.54 -4.38
C SER A 124 -25.60 -3.90 -4.07
N PRO A 125 -25.51 -2.68 -3.52
CA PRO A 125 -24.23 -2.00 -3.30
C PRO A 125 -23.21 -2.78 -2.44
N LEU A 126 -23.68 -3.74 -1.64
CA LEU A 126 -22.86 -4.59 -0.75
C LEU A 126 -22.59 -6.00 -1.32
N TYR A 127 -23.16 -6.32 -2.49
CA TYR A 127 -23.04 -7.59 -3.18
C TYR A 127 -23.10 -7.31 -4.69
N LEU A 128 -21.95 -7.07 -5.32
CA LEU A 128 -21.85 -6.80 -6.76
C LEU A 128 -21.20 -7.99 -7.47
N ARG A 129 -21.93 -8.64 -8.37
CA ARG A 129 -21.42 -9.75 -9.19
C ARG A 129 -21.07 -9.25 -10.60
N PHE A 130 -19.81 -9.47 -10.97
CA PHE A 130 -19.25 -9.16 -12.29
C PHE A 130 -18.89 -10.47 -13.00
N LYS A 131 -19.38 -10.64 -14.23
CA LYS A 131 -18.95 -11.74 -15.10
C LYS A 131 -17.74 -11.29 -15.91
N VAL A 132 -16.59 -11.94 -15.73
CA VAL A 132 -15.33 -11.52 -16.35
C VAL A 132 -15.17 -12.20 -17.71
N PHE A 133 -15.04 -13.54 -17.75
CA PHE A 133 -14.91 -14.31 -18.98
C PHE A 133 -15.35 -15.77 -18.81
N ASP A 134 -15.42 -16.51 -19.91
CA ASP A 134 -15.73 -17.94 -19.96
C ASP A 134 -14.41 -18.77 -19.99
N PRO A 135 -14.09 -19.52 -18.93
CA PRO A 135 -12.82 -20.23 -18.80
C PRO A 135 -12.79 -21.61 -19.49
N ASP A 136 -13.89 -22.10 -20.08
CA ASP A 136 -13.99 -23.52 -20.47
C ASP A 136 -12.87 -23.96 -21.43
N ARG A 137 -12.53 -23.09 -22.40
CA ARG A 137 -11.41 -23.34 -23.34
C ARG A 137 -10.04 -23.35 -22.66
N LEU A 138 -9.84 -22.50 -21.65
CA LEU A 138 -8.59 -22.43 -20.89
C LEU A 138 -8.43 -23.69 -20.03
N PHE A 139 -9.50 -24.10 -19.33
CA PHE A 139 -9.49 -25.30 -18.50
C PHE A 139 -9.30 -26.57 -19.34
N ASN A 140 -9.92 -26.67 -20.53
CA ASN A 140 -9.65 -27.78 -21.46
C ASN A 140 -8.17 -27.92 -21.85
N ARG A 141 -7.43 -26.80 -22.00
CA ARG A 141 -5.99 -26.86 -22.31
C ARG A 141 -5.13 -27.20 -21.10
N LEU A 142 -5.53 -26.72 -19.92
CA LEU A 142 -4.78 -26.91 -18.69
C LEU A 142 -4.99 -28.31 -18.11
N ILE A 143 -6.20 -28.87 -18.24
CA ILE A 143 -6.58 -30.11 -17.57
C ILE A 143 -5.67 -31.28 -17.95
N ASP A 144 -5.28 -31.37 -19.21
CA ASP A 144 -4.39 -32.43 -19.70
C ASP A 144 -2.99 -32.34 -19.09
N LYS A 145 -2.51 -31.14 -18.75
CA LYS A 145 -1.20 -30.93 -18.12
C LYS A 145 -1.20 -31.20 -16.62
N ILE A 146 -2.35 -31.06 -15.95
CA ILE A 146 -2.48 -31.19 -14.49
C ILE A 146 -3.13 -32.51 -14.06
N ARG A 147 -3.36 -33.46 -14.99
CA ARG A 147 -3.90 -34.79 -14.63
C ARG A 147 -3.05 -35.52 -13.59
N PHE A 148 -1.74 -35.26 -13.56
CA PHE A 148 -0.84 -35.83 -12.56
C PHE A 148 -1.22 -35.43 -11.12
N CYS A 149 -1.85 -34.27 -10.92
CA CYS A 149 -2.29 -33.83 -9.59
C CYS A 149 -3.37 -34.72 -8.97
N PHE A 150 -4.07 -35.51 -9.80
CA PHE A 150 -5.13 -36.43 -9.35
C PHE A 150 -4.62 -37.86 -9.16
N THR A 151 -3.32 -38.11 -9.35
CA THR A 151 -2.70 -39.42 -9.10
C THR A 151 -2.56 -39.68 -7.60
N PRO A 152 -2.73 -40.93 -7.13
CA PRO A 152 -2.59 -41.25 -5.71
C PRO A 152 -1.18 -40.93 -5.18
N GLU A 153 -0.15 -41.08 -6.01
CA GLU A 153 1.23 -40.74 -5.66
C GLU A 153 1.37 -39.24 -5.36
N PHE A 154 0.80 -38.37 -6.19
CA PHE A 154 0.83 -36.93 -5.97
C PHE A 154 0.03 -36.54 -4.71
N VAL A 155 -1.14 -37.12 -4.51
CA VAL A 155 -1.96 -36.84 -3.33
C VAL A 155 -1.22 -37.23 -2.05
N VAL A 156 -0.57 -38.40 -2.01
CA VAL A 156 0.25 -38.82 -0.85
C VAL A 156 1.45 -37.89 -0.65
N ALA A 157 2.18 -37.54 -1.72
CA ALA A 157 3.31 -36.62 -1.63
C ALA A 157 2.89 -35.23 -1.12
N SER A 158 1.78 -34.69 -1.61
CA SER A 158 1.22 -33.42 -1.15
C SER A 158 0.75 -33.48 0.30
N ALA A 159 0.18 -34.60 0.75
CA ALA A 159 -0.21 -34.79 2.14
C ALA A 159 1.01 -34.83 3.07
N ALA A 160 2.07 -35.54 2.67
CA ALA A 160 3.34 -35.53 3.38
C ALA A 160 3.96 -34.12 3.45
N LEU A 161 3.88 -33.36 2.36
CA LEU A 161 4.32 -31.97 2.29
C LEU A 161 3.56 -31.06 3.26
N ILE A 162 2.22 -31.19 3.31
CA ILE A 162 1.38 -30.43 4.23
C ILE A 162 1.70 -30.79 5.69
N LEU A 163 1.87 -32.08 6.00
CA LEU A 163 2.25 -32.53 7.34
C LEU A 163 3.63 -31.99 7.76
N LEU A 164 4.60 -31.99 6.85
CA LEU A 164 5.91 -31.41 7.07
C LEU A 164 5.81 -29.90 7.33
N ALA A 165 5.06 -29.16 6.52
CA ALA A 165 4.85 -27.74 6.72
C ALA A 165 4.19 -27.46 8.08
N PHE A 166 3.20 -28.26 8.49
CA PHE A 166 2.58 -28.15 9.81
C PHE A 166 3.59 -28.34 10.94
N ALA A 167 4.46 -29.35 10.84
CA ALA A 167 5.52 -29.58 11.81
C ALA A 167 6.52 -28.40 11.86
N VAL A 168 6.90 -27.84 10.71
CA VAL A 168 7.79 -26.68 10.61
C VAL A 168 7.13 -25.44 11.23
N THR A 169 5.88 -25.14 10.90
CA THR A 169 5.15 -24.01 11.49
C THR A 169 5.04 -24.13 13.00
N LEU A 170 4.65 -25.29 13.52
CA LEU A 170 4.54 -25.52 14.97
C LEU A 170 5.89 -25.41 15.69
N SER A 171 6.98 -25.81 15.04
CA SER A 171 8.32 -25.76 15.64
C SER A 171 8.93 -24.35 15.64
N ASN A 172 8.44 -23.43 14.81
CA ASN A 172 9.00 -22.09 14.63
C ASN A 172 7.94 -20.98 14.83
N LEU A 173 6.94 -21.21 15.68
CA LEU A 173 5.88 -20.24 15.96
C LEU A 173 6.43 -18.90 16.47
N ASP A 174 7.50 -18.95 17.26
CA ASP A 174 8.12 -17.75 17.82
C ASP A 174 8.77 -16.88 16.74
N GLU A 175 9.48 -17.49 15.78
CA GLU A 175 10.11 -16.79 14.65
C GLU A 175 9.06 -16.18 13.72
N ILE A 176 8.01 -16.95 13.38
CA ILE A 176 6.89 -16.46 12.56
C ILE A 176 6.19 -15.27 13.25
N GLY A 177 6.06 -15.32 14.58
CA GLY A 177 5.49 -14.22 15.38
C GLY A 177 6.32 -12.94 15.32
N GLN A 178 7.65 -13.06 15.27
CA GLN A 178 8.56 -11.91 15.14
C GLN A 178 8.58 -11.32 13.73
N ASP A 179 8.39 -12.15 12.70
CA ASP A 179 8.31 -11.70 11.31
C ASP A 179 6.94 -11.08 10.98
N PHE A 180 5.88 -11.43 11.71
CA PHE A 180 4.50 -10.98 11.42
C PHE A 180 4.32 -9.45 11.34
N PRO A 181 4.93 -8.61 12.21
CA PRO A 181 4.87 -7.15 12.12
C PRO A 181 5.43 -6.59 10.80
N SER A 182 6.33 -7.31 10.13
CA SER A 182 6.92 -6.87 8.85
C SER A 182 5.88 -6.72 7.73
N LEU A 183 4.77 -7.46 7.83
CA LEU A 183 3.67 -7.46 6.87
C LEU A 183 2.82 -6.18 6.91
N PHE A 184 2.89 -5.41 8.00
CA PHE A 184 2.11 -4.17 8.18
C PHE A 184 2.81 -2.91 7.64
N ARG A 185 3.96 -3.06 6.98
CA ARG A 185 4.64 -1.95 6.29
C ARG A 185 3.80 -1.47 5.10
N LEU A 186 3.64 -0.15 4.95
CA LEU A 186 2.84 0.47 3.89
C LEU A 186 3.28 0.05 2.48
N GLU A 187 4.59 -0.10 2.27
CA GLU A 187 5.18 -0.56 1.00
C GLU A 187 4.81 -2.02 0.66
N ALA A 188 4.57 -2.84 1.68
CA ALA A 188 4.16 -4.24 1.54
C ALA A 188 2.71 -4.38 1.07
N PHE A 189 1.88 -3.36 1.25
CA PHE A 189 0.43 -3.49 1.10
C PHE A 189 0.00 -3.83 -0.33
N LEU A 190 0.57 -3.17 -1.35
CA LEU A 190 0.24 -3.45 -2.74
C LEU A 190 0.69 -4.87 -3.14
N PHE A 191 1.88 -5.27 -2.71
CA PHE A 191 2.43 -6.60 -2.99
C PHE A 191 1.63 -7.70 -2.29
N ALA A 192 1.26 -7.49 -1.03
CA ALA A 192 0.39 -8.38 -0.28
C ALA A 192 -0.99 -8.50 -0.93
N TRP A 193 -1.57 -7.38 -1.36
CA TRP A 193 -2.86 -7.37 -2.05
C TRP A 193 -2.80 -8.16 -3.37
N LEU A 194 -1.77 -7.97 -4.19
CA LEU A 194 -1.55 -8.73 -5.42
C LEU A 194 -1.38 -10.23 -5.15
N THR A 195 -0.64 -10.58 -4.10
CA THR A 195 -0.40 -11.97 -3.71
C THR A 195 -1.69 -12.66 -3.26
N ILE A 196 -2.46 -12.02 -2.38
CA ILE A 196 -3.78 -12.53 -1.92
C ILE A 196 -4.74 -12.69 -3.11
N PHE A 197 -4.76 -11.71 -4.00
CA PHE A 197 -5.60 -11.74 -5.20
C PHE A 197 -5.21 -12.88 -6.14
N ALA A 198 -3.90 -13.13 -6.33
CA ALA A 198 -3.40 -14.22 -7.14
C ALA A 198 -3.77 -15.59 -6.53
N VAL A 199 -3.53 -15.80 -5.23
CA VAL A 199 -3.88 -17.04 -4.53
C VAL A 199 -5.39 -17.28 -4.59
N GLY A 200 -6.21 -16.27 -4.33
CA GLY A 200 -7.67 -16.37 -4.42
C GLY A 200 -8.17 -16.70 -5.83
N THR A 201 -7.52 -16.20 -6.88
CA THR A 201 -7.85 -16.58 -8.27
C THR A 201 -7.54 -18.06 -8.51
N LEU A 202 -6.38 -18.53 -8.03
CA LEU A 202 -5.95 -19.91 -8.21
C LEU A 202 -6.81 -20.90 -7.40
N HIS A 203 -7.30 -20.51 -6.23
CA HIS A 203 -8.31 -21.27 -5.45
C HIS A 203 -9.55 -21.57 -6.29
N GLU A 204 -10.12 -20.54 -6.93
CA GLU A 204 -11.30 -20.69 -7.77
C GLU A 204 -11.01 -21.52 -9.04
N PHE A 205 -9.79 -21.42 -9.57
CA PHE A 205 -9.35 -22.27 -10.67
C PHE A 205 -9.27 -23.74 -10.23
N ALA A 206 -8.85 -24.03 -8.99
CA ALA A 206 -8.79 -25.40 -8.48
C ALA A 206 -10.17 -26.07 -8.46
N HIS A 207 -11.22 -25.35 -8.03
CA HIS A 207 -12.60 -25.82 -8.14
C HIS A 207 -13.01 -26.10 -9.60
N GLY A 208 -12.75 -25.14 -10.49
CA GLY A 208 -13.12 -25.25 -11.91
C GLY A 208 -12.41 -26.38 -12.66
N LEU A 209 -11.10 -26.52 -12.44
CA LEU A 209 -10.27 -27.57 -13.05
C LEU A 209 -10.66 -28.96 -12.54
N THR A 210 -11.00 -29.09 -11.25
CA THR A 210 -11.48 -30.36 -10.70
C THR A 210 -12.86 -30.73 -11.24
N CYS A 211 -13.74 -29.75 -11.42
CA CYS A 211 -15.03 -29.96 -12.10
C CYS A 211 -14.80 -30.49 -13.53
N LYS A 212 -13.84 -29.90 -14.26
CA LYS A 212 -13.48 -30.31 -15.62
C LYS A 212 -12.86 -31.71 -15.67
N HIS A 213 -12.03 -32.08 -14.68
CA HIS A 213 -11.44 -33.41 -14.56
C HIS A 213 -12.50 -34.52 -14.56
N PHE A 214 -13.60 -34.30 -13.80
CA PHE A 214 -14.69 -35.25 -13.68
C PHE A 214 -15.74 -35.15 -14.80
N GLY A 215 -15.52 -34.29 -15.80
CA GLY A 215 -16.35 -34.17 -17.01
C GLY A 215 -17.45 -33.09 -16.94
N GLY A 216 -17.41 -32.18 -15.97
CA GLY A 216 -18.32 -31.02 -15.92
C GLY A 216 -17.79 -29.84 -16.72
N GLU A 217 -18.68 -29.02 -17.27
CA GLU A 217 -18.34 -27.78 -17.98
C GLU A 217 -18.38 -26.56 -17.05
N VAL A 218 -17.54 -25.56 -17.35
CA VAL A 218 -17.45 -24.34 -16.53
C VAL A 218 -17.48 -23.11 -17.43
N HIS A 219 -18.66 -22.48 -17.50
CA HIS A 219 -18.94 -21.39 -18.45
C HIS A 219 -18.89 -19.99 -17.82
N GLU A 220 -18.69 -19.90 -16.50
CA GLU A 220 -18.66 -18.62 -15.80
C GLU A 220 -17.56 -18.56 -14.76
N LEU A 221 -16.60 -17.66 -15.01
CA LEU A 221 -15.67 -17.18 -14.01
C LEU A 221 -15.87 -15.67 -13.83
N GLY A 222 -15.85 -15.22 -12.59
CA GLY A 222 -16.14 -13.83 -12.30
C GLY A 222 -15.56 -13.31 -11.01
N PHE A 223 -15.92 -12.06 -10.77
CA PHE A 223 -15.52 -11.30 -9.60
C PHE A 223 -16.77 -10.90 -8.83
N LEU A 224 -16.72 -11.05 -7.52
CA LEU A 224 -17.74 -10.66 -6.56
C LEU A 224 -17.14 -9.63 -5.62
N LEU A 225 -17.82 -8.51 -5.42
CA LEU A 225 -17.51 -7.59 -4.33
C LEU A 225 -18.48 -7.87 -3.18
N LEU A 226 -17.99 -8.53 -2.13
CA LEU A 226 -18.76 -8.86 -0.92
C LEU A 226 -18.25 -7.98 0.22
N TYR A 227 -19.08 -7.08 0.74
CA TYR A 227 -18.68 -6.12 1.79
C TYR A 227 -17.38 -5.34 1.47
N PHE A 228 -17.25 -4.87 0.22
CA PHE A 228 -16.04 -4.19 -0.30
C PHE A 228 -14.78 -5.05 -0.39
N GLN A 229 -14.86 -6.35 -0.08
CA GLN A 229 -13.76 -7.28 -0.29
C GLN A 229 -13.87 -7.92 -1.69
N PRO A 230 -12.79 -7.85 -2.49
CA PRO A 230 -12.70 -8.56 -3.77
C PRO A 230 -12.68 -10.07 -3.51
N ALA A 231 -13.62 -10.81 -4.10
CA ALA A 231 -13.66 -12.27 -4.10
C ALA A 231 -13.82 -12.77 -5.53
N PHE A 232 -13.10 -13.83 -5.89
CA PHE A 232 -13.35 -14.53 -7.14
C PHE A 232 -14.44 -15.57 -6.95
N TYR A 233 -15.12 -15.93 -8.03
CA TYR A 233 -16.00 -17.09 -8.00
C TYR A 233 -15.90 -17.85 -9.32
N CYS A 234 -15.93 -19.17 -9.21
CA CYS A 234 -16.04 -20.12 -10.29
C CYS A 234 -17.41 -20.82 -10.23
N ASN A 235 -18.20 -20.76 -11.29
CA ASN A 235 -19.51 -21.42 -11.30
C ASN A 235 -19.34 -22.93 -11.55
N VAL A 236 -19.21 -23.69 -10.47
CA VAL A 236 -19.10 -25.16 -10.48
C VAL A 236 -20.44 -25.88 -10.28
N SER A 237 -21.56 -25.23 -10.63
CA SER A 237 -22.90 -25.82 -10.43
C SER A 237 -23.09 -27.15 -11.18
N GLU A 238 -22.31 -27.42 -12.22
CA GLU A 238 -22.32 -28.71 -12.93
C GLU A 238 -21.90 -29.91 -12.05
N ALA A 239 -21.21 -29.69 -10.95
CA ALA A 239 -20.92 -30.74 -9.98
C ALA A 239 -22.20 -31.44 -9.48
N TRP A 240 -23.34 -30.75 -9.53
CA TRP A 240 -24.65 -31.31 -9.16
C TRP A 240 -25.13 -32.42 -10.10
N LEU A 241 -24.55 -32.56 -11.30
CA LEU A 241 -24.85 -33.64 -12.23
C LEU A 241 -24.03 -34.90 -11.97
N PHE A 242 -23.00 -34.85 -11.12
CA PHE A 242 -22.16 -36.02 -10.89
C PHE A 242 -22.89 -37.10 -10.09
N PRO A 243 -22.94 -38.35 -10.58
CA PRO A 243 -23.64 -39.43 -9.91
C PRO A 243 -22.91 -39.89 -8.65
N LYS A 244 -21.57 -39.86 -8.65
CA LYS A 244 -20.73 -40.27 -7.52
C LYS A 244 -20.57 -39.13 -6.53
N LYS A 245 -20.93 -39.37 -5.26
CA LYS A 245 -20.72 -38.41 -4.15
C LYS A 245 -19.27 -37.95 -4.00
N ALA A 246 -18.32 -38.86 -4.24
CA ALA A 246 -16.89 -38.57 -4.12
C ALA A 246 -16.43 -37.47 -5.09
N HIS A 247 -16.98 -37.43 -6.32
CA HIS A 247 -16.61 -36.42 -7.30
C HIS A 247 -17.09 -35.03 -6.88
N ARG A 248 -18.31 -34.93 -6.32
CA ARG A 248 -18.85 -33.68 -5.78
C ARG A 248 -18.01 -33.16 -4.63
N LEU A 249 -17.67 -34.05 -3.68
CA LEU A 249 -16.81 -33.72 -2.55
C LEU A 249 -15.42 -33.25 -2.98
N TRP A 250 -14.81 -33.88 -3.99
CA TRP A 250 -13.52 -33.45 -4.53
C TRP A 250 -13.58 -32.07 -5.18
N VAL A 251 -14.63 -31.75 -5.95
CA VAL A 251 -14.78 -30.41 -6.53
C VAL A 251 -14.86 -29.34 -5.43
N THR A 252 -15.64 -29.57 -4.38
CA THR A 252 -15.79 -28.63 -3.26
C THR A 252 -14.53 -28.57 -2.39
N PHE A 253 -13.78 -29.67 -2.26
CA PHE A 253 -12.54 -29.71 -1.48
C PHE A 253 -11.32 -29.16 -2.22
N ALA A 254 -11.37 -29.08 -3.56
CA ALA A 254 -10.23 -28.71 -4.39
C ALA A 254 -9.63 -27.33 -4.09
N GLY A 255 -10.47 -26.32 -3.79
CA GLY A 255 -10.02 -24.99 -3.39
C GLY A 255 -9.21 -25.01 -2.09
N PRO A 256 -9.82 -25.42 -0.96
CA PRO A 256 -9.10 -25.55 0.31
C PRO A 256 -7.86 -26.45 0.24
N TYR A 257 -7.92 -27.55 -0.53
CA TYR A 257 -6.78 -28.43 -0.76
C TYR A 257 -5.63 -27.71 -1.48
N PHE A 258 -5.92 -26.96 -2.54
CA PHE A 258 -4.93 -26.16 -3.25
C PHE A 258 -4.28 -25.11 -2.34
N GLU A 259 -5.08 -24.41 -1.53
CA GLU A 259 -4.56 -23.45 -0.56
C GLU A 259 -3.61 -24.09 0.45
N LEU A 260 -3.94 -25.28 0.97
CA LEU A 260 -3.05 -26.02 1.88
C LEU A 260 -1.73 -26.40 1.22
N VAL A 261 -1.73 -26.81 -0.05
CA VAL A 261 -0.51 -27.14 -0.79
C VAL A 261 0.35 -25.88 -1.02
N VAL A 262 -0.27 -24.77 -1.41
CA VAL A 262 0.43 -23.48 -1.60
C VAL A 262 0.99 -22.96 -0.28
N TRP A 263 0.22 -23.08 0.81
CA TRP A 263 0.67 -22.76 2.16
C TRP A 263 1.85 -23.63 2.60
N ALA A 264 1.84 -24.92 2.27
CA ALA A 264 2.93 -25.82 2.61
C ALA A 264 4.22 -25.48 1.84
N LEU A 265 4.10 -25.19 0.54
CA LEU A 265 5.23 -24.72 -0.27
C LEU A 265 5.77 -23.38 0.22
N ALA A 266 4.89 -22.44 0.59
CA ALA A 266 5.28 -21.16 1.17
C ALA A 266 6.04 -21.35 2.49
N THR A 267 5.59 -22.26 3.36
CA THR A 267 6.26 -22.55 4.63
C THR A 267 7.69 -23.04 4.43
N LEU A 268 7.92 -23.92 3.44
CA LEU A 268 9.26 -24.38 3.09
C LEU A 268 10.09 -23.28 2.42
N ALA A 269 9.50 -22.49 1.52
CA ALA A 269 10.18 -21.37 0.88
C ALA A 269 10.63 -20.34 1.91
N TRP A 270 9.77 -19.94 2.84
CA TRP A 270 10.11 -19.07 3.96
C TRP A 270 11.27 -19.64 4.78
N ARG A 271 11.30 -20.96 5.03
CA ARG A 271 12.36 -21.58 5.84
C ARG A 271 13.75 -21.61 5.16
N VAL A 272 13.79 -21.68 3.83
CA VAL A 272 15.03 -21.86 3.04
C VAL A 272 15.54 -20.54 2.45
N THR A 273 14.71 -19.50 2.39
CA THR A 273 15.04 -18.21 1.77
C THR A 273 15.40 -17.16 2.82
N ASP A 274 16.29 -16.22 2.46
CA ASP A 274 16.69 -15.15 3.37
C ASP A 274 15.55 -14.13 3.60
N PRO A 275 15.38 -13.59 4.83
CA PRO A 275 14.29 -12.67 5.18
C PRO A 275 14.21 -11.38 4.34
N GLU A 276 15.31 -10.97 3.72
CA GLU A 276 15.36 -9.77 2.88
C GLU A 276 14.91 -10.01 1.44
N THR A 277 14.69 -11.28 1.05
CA THR A 277 14.27 -11.60 -0.32
C THR A 277 12.77 -11.42 -0.52
N TRP A 278 12.37 -10.94 -1.71
CA TRP A 278 10.96 -10.80 -2.09
C TRP A 278 10.19 -12.13 -2.03
N LEU A 279 10.90 -13.26 -2.23
CA LEU A 279 10.34 -14.60 -2.19
C LEU A 279 9.98 -15.01 -0.75
N ASN A 280 10.84 -14.70 0.21
CA ASN A 280 10.54 -14.90 1.64
C ASN A 280 9.32 -14.08 2.06
N TRP A 281 9.24 -12.83 1.63
CA TRP A 281 8.08 -11.95 1.90
C TRP A 281 6.78 -12.50 1.30
N ALA A 282 6.80 -12.93 0.04
CA ALA A 282 5.65 -13.54 -0.61
C ALA A 282 5.20 -14.80 0.14
N ALA A 283 6.16 -15.64 0.55
CA ALA A 283 5.89 -16.83 1.33
C ALA A 283 5.24 -16.50 2.68
N LEU A 284 5.75 -15.49 3.40
CA LEU A 284 5.18 -15.04 4.68
C LEU A 284 3.73 -14.52 4.53
N ILE A 285 3.45 -13.75 3.46
CA ILE A 285 2.09 -13.27 3.15
C ILE A 285 1.14 -14.46 2.90
N VAL A 286 1.57 -15.42 2.09
CA VAL A 286 0.78 -16.63 1.80
C VAL A 286 0.56 -17.44 3.07
N MET A 287 1.59 -17.61 3.91
CA MET A 287 1.46 -18.32 5.18
C MET A 287 0.43 -17.66 6.11
N ALA A 288 0.53 -16.34 6.28
CA ALA A 288 -0.35 -15.56 7.15
C ALA A 288 -1.81 -15.57 6.66
N THR A 289 -2.03 -15.55 5.34
CA THR A 289 -3.36 -15.39 4.76
C THR A 289 -4.03 -16.73 4.44
N SER A 290 -3.33 -17.67 3.79
CA SER A 290 -3.90 -18.96 3.40
C SER A 290 -4.20 -19.86 4.58
N GLY A 291 -3.31 -19.96 5.58
CA GLY A 291 -3.54 -20.85 6.73
C GLY A 291 -4.80 -20.48 7.52
N PHE A 292 -4.97 -19.19 7.83
CA PHE A 292 -6.17 -18.68 8.51
C PHE A 292 -7.40 -18.76 7.62
N LYS A 293 -7.30 -18.38 6.34
CA LYS A 293 -8.41 -18.43 5.39
C LYS A 293 -8.95 -19.85 5.22
N THR A 294 -8.09 -20.84 5.02
CA THR A 294 -8.52 -22.23 4.84
C THR A 294 -9.24 -22.79 6.08
N LEU A 295 -8.83 -22.40 7.30
CA LEU A 295 -9.56 -22.76 8.53
C LEU A 295 -10.98 -22.19 8.55
N PHE A 296 -11.15 -20.94 8.09
CA PHE A 296 -12.46 -20.31 7.98
C PHE A 296 -13.30 -20.92 6.86
N ASP A 297 -12.69 -21.22 5.71
CA ASP A 297 -13.38 -21.79 4.55
C ASP A 297 -13.85 -23.21 4.82
N LEU A 298 -13.06 -24.03 5.53
CA LEU A 298 -13.45 -25.37 5.94
C LEU A 298 -14.46 -25.38 7.11
N SER A 299 -14.77 -24.23 7.71
CA SER A 299 -15.77 -24.13 8.77
C SER A 299 -17.18 -24.47 8.24
N PRO A 300 -17.83 -25.55 8.73
CA PRO A 300 -19.13 -25.97 8.20
C PRO A 300 -20.29 -25.04 8.55
N LEU A 301 -20.04 -24.05 9.43
CA LEU A 301 -21.07 -23.20 10.04
C LEU A 301 -21.34 -21.94 9.21
N SER A 302 -20.39 -21.54 8.38
CA SER A 302 -20.45 -20.41 7.46
C SER A 302 -20.75 -20.89 6.04
N LYS A 303 -21.46 -20.12 5.21
CA LYS A 303 -21.77 -20.50 3.80
C LYS A 303 -20.53 -20.35 2.90
N LEU A 304 -19.48 -21.10 3.23
CA LEU A 304 -18.21 -21.24 2.53
C LEU A 304 -18.06 -22.70 2.07
N ASP A 305 -16.87 -23.08 1.60
CA ASP A 305 -16.61 -24.41 1.01
C ASP A 305 -16.92 -25.55 1.98
N GLY A 306 -16.60 -25.42 3.27
CA GLY A 306 -16.89 -26.40 4.32
C GLY A 306 -18.37 -26.66 4.53
N TYR A 307 -19.23 -25.65 4.36
CA TYR A 307 -20.68 -25.84 4.41
C TYR A 307 -21.19 -26.64 3.22
N TYR A 308 -20.72 -26.34 2.00
CA TYR A 308 -21.10 -27.08 0.82
C TYR A 308 -20.55 -28.51 0.86
N LEU A 309 -19.35 -28.71 1.41
CA LEU A 309 -18.76 -30.02 1.64
C LEU A 309 -19.64 -30.87 2.59
N LEU A 310 -20.08 -30.27 3.71
CA LEU A 310 -20.99 -30.94 4.65
C LEU A 310 -22.37 -31.19 4.03
N SER A 311 -22.88 -30.24 3.26
CA SER A 311 -24.17 -30.35 2.54
C SER A 311 -24.14 -31.49 1.52
N ASP A 312 -23.05 -31.62 0.76
CA ASP A 312 -22.84 -32.68 -0.23
C ASP A 312 -22.58 -34.03 0.42
N TYR A 313 -21.86 -34.05 1.55
CA TYR A 313 -21.62 -35.27 2.34
C TYR A 313 -22.90 -35.84 2.95
N LEU A 314 -23.77 -34.95 3.46
CA LEU A 314 -25.06 -35.31 4.02
C LEU A 314 -26.14 -35.50 2.94
N GLU A 315 -25.87 -35.13 1.68
CA GLU A 315 -26.79 -35.16 0.53
C GLU A 315 -28.07 -34.32 0.76
N VAL A 316 -27.99 -33.33 1.66
CA VAL A 316 -29.12 -32.45 2.00
C VAL A 316 -28.88 -31.06 1.42
N PRO A 317 -29.49 -30.72 0.26
CA PRO A 317 -29.33 -29.39 -0.33
C PRO A 317 -29.94 -28.33 0.58
N ASN A 318 -29.31 -27.15 0.61
CA ASN A 318 -29.74 -26.00 1.42
C ASN A 318 -29.90 -26.32 2.92
N LEU A 319 -28.99 -27.16 3.45
CA LEU A 319 -28.94 -27.61 4.84
C LEU A 319 -29.22 -26.49 5.87
N ARG A 320 -28.56 -25.33 5.75
CA ARG A 320 -28.70 -24.24 6.72
C ARG A 320 -30.10 -23.63 6.76
N GLU A 321 -30.70 -23.44 5.59
CA GLU A 321 -32.04 -22.85 5.49
C GLU A 321 -33.10 -23.83 5.99
N ARG A 322 -33.01 -25.11 5.62
CA ARG A 322 -33.90 -26.16 6.11
C ARG A 322 -33.77 -26.35 7.63
N ALA A 323 -32.55 -26.39 8.16
CA ALA A 323 -32.30 -26.53 9.59
C ALA A 323 -32.86 -25.35 10.41
N PHE A 324 -32.63 -24.11 9.95
CA PHE A 324 -33.18 -22.92 10.63
C PHE A 324 -34.69 -22.80 10.48
N GLN A 325 -35.27 -23.18 9.34
CA GLN A 325 -36.72 -23.28 9.18
C GLN A 325 -37.31 -24.28 10.17
N TYR A 326 -36.70 -25.46 10.30
CA TYR A 326 -37.11 -26.50 11.24
C TYR A 326 -37.07 -26.01 12.70
N ILE A 327 -35.98 -25.35 13.11
CA ILE A 327 -35.87 -24.77 14.46
C ILE A 327 -36.90 -23.65 14.67
N ARG A 328 -37.08 -22.77 13.70
CA ARG A 328 -38.04 -21.66 13.77
C ARG A 328 -39.47 -22.16 13.89
N GLU A 329 -39.84 -23.20 13.16
CA GLU A 329 -41.16 -23.85 13.25
C GLU A 329 -41.33 -24.60 14.57
N GLY A 330 -40.28 -25.27 15.05
CA GLY A 330 -40.25 -25.84 16.40
C GLY A 330 -40.50 -24.79 17.49
N LEU A 331 -39.89 -23.61 17.36
CA LEU A 331 -40.08 -22.48 18.27
C LEU A 331 -41.51 -21.91 18.18
N LYS A 332 -42.04 -21.73 16.96
CA LYS A 332 -43.43 -21.30 16.72
C LYS A 332 -44.44 -22.25 17.34
N ARG A 333 -44.21 -23.56 17.24
CA ARG A 333 -45.02 -24.60 17.86
C ARG A 333 -44.95 -24.52 19.39
N ALA A 334 -43.76 -24.31 19.96
CA ALA A 334 -43.60 -24.10 21.40
C ALA A 334 -44.33 -22.83 21.88
N CYS A 335 -44.43 -21.80 21.03
CA CYS A 335 -45.17 -20.56 21.29
C CYS A 335 -46.66 -20.60 20.87
N GLY A 336 -47.20 -21.75 20.46
CA GLY A 336 -48.63 -21.94 20.20
C GLY A 336 -49.18 -21.37 18.88
N SER A 337 -48.33 -21.04 17.91
CA SER A 337 -48.75 -20.58 16.58
C SER A 337 -49.01 -21.76 15.61
N PRO A 338 -49.99 -21.67 14.70
CA PRO A 338 -50.23 -22.72 13.70
C PRO A 338 -48.99 -22.87 12.79
N SER A 339 -48.51 -24.10 12.68
CA SER A 339 -47.33 -24.47 11.88
C SER A 339 -47.81 -25.20 10.63
N GLU A 340 -47.52 -24.65 9.47
CA GLU A 340 -47.61 -25.34 8.18
C GLU A 340 -46.38 -26.26 8.09
N ILE A 341 -46.56 -27.57 8.16
CA ILE A 341 -45.45 -28.51 8.03
C ILE A 341 -45.13 -28.68 6.53
N ALA A 342 -43.89 -28.39 6.14
CA ALA A 342 -43.28 -28.89 4.91
C ALA A 342 -42.83 -30.37 5.11
N PRO A 343 -42.67 -31.18 4.04
CA PRO A 343 -43.03 -32.60 3.93
C PRO A 343 -42.30 -33.54 4.91
N ALA A 344 -42.83 -34.77 5.05
CA ALA A 344 -42.34 -35.84 5.94
C ALA A 344 -40.81 -35.92 6.05
N VAL A 345 -40.25 -35.34 7.12
CA VAL A 345 -38.81 -35.33 7.40
C VAL A 345 -38.41 -36.66 8.03
N THR A 346 -37.36 -37.28 7.50
CA THR A 346 -36.86 -38.57 8.03
C THR A 346 -36.26 -38.42 9.45
N PRO A 347 -36.20 -39.49 10.26
CA PRO A 347 -35.60 -39.45 11.61
C PRO A 347 -34.12 -39.01 11.62
N ARG A 348 -33.39 -39.29 10.53
CA ARG A 348 -32.00 -38.86 10.32
C ARG A 348 -31.93 -37.36 10.04
N GLU A 349 -32.70 -36.86 9.07
CA GLU A 349 -32.77 -35.44 8.75
C GLU A 349 -33.17 -34.60 9.97
N ARG A 350 -34.10 -35.10 10.80
CA ARG A 350 -34.48 -34.44 12.06
C ARG A 350 -33.29 -34.25 13.00
N ARG A 351 -32.46 -35.29 13.20
CA ARG A 351 -31.26 -35.21 14.05
C ARG A 351 -30.26 -34.22 13.47
N ILE A 352 -30.02 -34.29 12.17
CA ILE A 352 -29.13 -33.37 11.44
C ILE A 352 -29.60 -31.92 11.59
N PHE A 353 -30.87 -31.62 11.35
CA PHE A 353 -31.42 -30.27 11.44
C PHE A 353 -31.36 -29.70 12.85
N LEU A 354 -31.59 -30.53 13.87
CA LEU A 354 -31.47 -30.12 15.27
C LEU A 354 -30.01 -29.86 15.66
N SER A 355 -29.11 -30.81 15.41
CA SER A 355 -27.70 -30.67 15.80
C SER A 355 -27.03 -29.53 15.03
N TYR A 356 -27.09 -29.56 13.70
CA TYR A 356 -26.50 -28.53 12.85
C TYR A 356 -27.16 -27.17 13.10
N GLY A 357 -28.49 -27.11 13.17
CA GLY A 357 -29.19 -25.84 13.35
C GLY A 357 -28.94 -25.19 14.70
N LEU A 358 -28.78 -25.97 15.78
CA LEU A 358 -28.42 -25.43 17.10
C LEU A 358 -26.98 -24.93 17.12
N VAL A 359 -26.02 -25.71 16.61
CA VAL A 359 -24.60 -25.32 16.57
C VAL A 359 -24.39 -24.13 15.64
N ALA A 360 -24.93 -24.17 14.42
CA ALA A 360 -24.84 -23.05 13.47
C ALA A 360 -25.62 -21.83 13.96
N GLY A 361 -26.70 -22.02 14.71
CA GLY A 361 -27.47 -20.95 15.36
C GLY A 361 -26.66 -20.26 16.46
N ALA A 362 -26.09 -21.05 17.38
CA ALA A 362 -25.20 -20.57 18.43
C ALA A 362 -23.98 -19.84 17.86
N PHE A 363 -23.33 -20.42 16.85
CA PHE A 363 -22.20 -19.79 16.15
C PHE A 363 -22.59 -18.48 15.45
N SER A 364 -23.75 -18.45 14.78
CA SER A 364 -24.24 -17.23 14.14
C SER A 364 -24.54 -16.13 15.16
N LEU A 365 -25.07 -16.48 16.34
CA LEU A 365 -25.31 -15.52 17.43
C LEU A 365 -24.00 -15.08 18.08
N SER A 366 -23.07 -15.99 18.37
CA SER A 366 -21.79 -15.67 19.00
C SER A 366 -20.94 -14.80 18.08
N SER A 367 -20.87 -15.11 16.79
CA SER A 367 -20.16 -14.29 15.80
C SER A 367 -20.74 -12.88 15.73
N LEU A 368 -22.07 -12.75 15.70
CA LEU A 368 -22.73 -11.43 15.74
C LEU A 368 -22.44 -10.70 17.06
N GLY A 369 -22.46 -11.41 18.19
CA GLY A 369 -22.15 -10.86 19.51
C GLY A 369 -20.71 -10.36 19.61
N ILE A 370 -19.73 -11.14 19.14
CA ILE A 370 -18.31 -10.75 19.10
C ILE A 370 -18.12 -9.54 18.20
N ILE A 371 -18.71 -9.53 16.99
CA ILE A 371 -18.63 -8.37 16.09
C ILE A 371 -19.21 -7.12 16.78
N LEU A 372 -20.34 -7.24 17.48
CA LEU A 372 -20.93 -6.13 18.21
C LEU A 372 -20.07 -5.70 19.40
N LEU A 373 -19.45 -6.62 20.14
CA LEU A 373 -18.55 -6.30 21.25
C LEU A 373 -17.27 -5.61 20.77
N VAL A 374 -16.65 -6.10 19.70
CA VAL A 374 -15.46 -5.49 19.07
C VAL A 374 -15.82 -4.12 18.50
N LEU A 375 -16.93 -4.00 17.78
CA LEU A 375 -17.41 -2.73 17.24
C LEU A 375 -17.75 -1.74 18.36
N PHE A 376 -18.35 -2.22 19.45
CA PHE A 376 -18.62 -1.42 20.64
C PHE A 376 -17.32 -0.89 21.20
N GLY A 377 -16.36 -1.75 21.57
CA GLY A 377 -15.06 -1.33 22.11
C GLY A 377 -14.32 -0.38 21.18
N LEU A 378 -14.20 -0.71 19.89
CA LEU A 378 -13.51 0.13 18.91
C LEU A 378 -14.15 1.51 18.75
N LEU A 379 -15.48 1.62 18.83
CA LEU A 379 -16.17 2.91 18.75
C LEU A 379 -16.15 3.67 20.08
N THR A 380 -16.36 3.00 21.22
CA THR A 380 -16.41 3.66 22.53
C THR A 380 -15.04 4.05 23.04
N ASP A 381 -14.01 3.25 22.78
CA ASP A 381 -12.65 3.52 23.26
C ASP A 381 -12.02 4.69 22.49
N ASN A 382 -12.31 4.81 21.18
CA ASN A 382 -11.78 5.88 20.33
C ASN A 382 -12.66 7.15 20.30
N TYR A 383 -13.99 7.02 20.44
CA TYR A 383 -14.94 8.13 20.21
C TYR A 383 -15.95 8.34 21.35
N GLN A 384 -15.81 7.64 22.48
CA GLN A 384 -16.60 7.81 23.70
C GLN A 384 -18.12 7.88 23.45
N GLY A 385 -18.80 8.93 23.93
CA GLY A 385 -20.26 9.08 23.82
C GLY A 385 -20.77 9.18 22.38
N VAL A 386 -19.99 9.74 21.46
CA VAL A 386 -20.33 9.76 20.02
C VAL A 386 -20.19 8.35 19.45
N GLY A 387 -19.15 7.61 19.88
CA GLY A 387 -18.96 6.20 19.57
C GLY A 387 -20.14 5.33 19.97
N PHE A 388 -20.73 5.56 21.15
CA PHE A 388 -21.92 4.85 21.59
C PHE A 388 -23.14 5.11 20.68
N VAL A 389 -23.37 6.36 20.29
CA VAL A 389 -24.48 6.71 19.37
C VAL A 389 -24.27 6.07 17.99
N LEU A 390 -23.05 6.12 17.46
CA LEU A 390 -22.68 5.46 16.20
C LEU A 390 -22.85 3.94 16.28
N PHE A 391 -22.48 3.33 17.39
CA PHE A 391 -22.69 1.90 17.65
C PHE A 391 -24.18 1.55 17.64
N VAL A 392 -25.02 2.31 18.34
CA VAL A 392 -26.47 2.08 18.38
C VAL A 392 -27.08 2.21 16.98
N VAL A 393 -26.68 3.23 16.21
CA VAL A 393 -27.13 3.41 14.81
C VAL A 393 -26.68 2.24 13.93
N ALA A 394 -25.42 1.81 14.03
CA ALA A 394 -24.88 0.69 13.27
C ALA A 394 -25.56 -0.64 13.65
N ALA A 395 -25.75 -0.90 14.94
CA ALA A 395 -26.44 -2.09 15.44
C ALA A 395 -27.91 -2.14 15.00
N LEU A 396 -28.62 -1.01 15.07
CA LEU A 396 -29.98 -0.88 14.56
C LEU A 396 -30.04 -1.06 13.04
N TYR A 397 -29.05 -0.55 12.30
CA TYR A 397 -28.97 -0.72 10.85
C TYR A 397 -28.72 -2.18 10.44
N LEU A 398 -27.74 -2.85 11.08
CA LEU A 398 -27.40 -4.26 10.85
C LEU A 398 -28.59 -5.20 11.15
N THR A 399 -29.37 -4.89 12.18
CA THR A 399 -30.54 -5.69 12.57
C THR A 399 -31.84 -5.30 11.84
N ARG A 400 -31.86 -4.16 11.12
CA ARG A 400 -33.05 -3.57 10.45
C ARG A 400 -33.76 -4.53 9.48
N SER A 401 -33.01 -5.34 8.74
CA SER A 401 -33.57 -6.25 7.73
C SER A 401 -34.35 -7.43 8.36
N LYS A 402 -33.94 -7.86 9.56
CA LYS A 402 -34.57 -8.92 10.35
C LYS A 402 -35.72 -8.34 11.19
N PHE A 403 -35.53 -7.15 11.75
CA PHE A 403 -36.51 -6.45 12.59
C PHE A 403 -37.80 -6.07 11.84
N LYS A 404 -37.69 -5.60 10.59
CA LYS A 404 -38.86 -5.30 9.73
C LYS A 404 -39.74 -6.52 9.42
N LYS A 405 -39.15 -7.72 9.29
CA LYS A 405 -39.90 -8.98 9.06
C LYS A 405 -40.58 -9.46 10.34
N SER A 406 -39.95 -9.31 11.50
CA SER A 406 -40.52 -9.67 12.81
C SER A 406 -41.67 -8.74 13.22
N ILE A 407 -41.56 -7.42 13.01
CA ILE A 407 -42.65 -6.47 13.29
C ILE A 407 -43.88 -6.75 12.41
N ARG A 408 -43.69 -7.05 11.12
CA ARG A 408 -44.83 -7.43 10.24
C ARG A 408 -45.49 -8.73 10.68
N ALA A 409 -44.72 -9.72 11.10
CA ALA A 409 -45.26 -10.99 11.60
C ALA A 409 -46.04 -10.82 12.90
N VAL A 410 -45.56 -9.98 13.83
CA VAL A 410 -46.27 -9.63 15.06
C VAL A 410 -47.53 -8.81 14.77
N ARG A 411 -47.45 -7.84 13.85
CA ARG A 411 -48.60 -7.02 13.41
C ARG A 411 -49.69 -7.87 12.73
N GLN A 412 -49.32 -8.81 11.86
CA GLN A 412 -50.25 -9.75 11.23
C GLN A 412 -50.87 -10.73 12.25
N ALA A 413 -50.11 -11.15 13.26
CA ALA A 413 -50.64 -11.97 14.35
C ALA A 413 -51.61 -11.19 15.26
N PHE A 414 -51.42 -9.87 15.38
CA PHE A 414 -52.34 -8.97 16.09
C PHE A 414 -53.58 -8.65 15.25
N GLU A 415 -53.45 -8.36 13.95
CA GLU A 415 -54.57 -8.06 13.04
C GLU A 415 -55.51 -9.26 12.84
N LYS A 416 -55.00 -10.51 12.83
CA LYS A 416 -55.84 -11.72 12.73
C LYS A 416 -56.71 -11.99 13.97
N LYS A 417 -56.46 -11.28 15.08
CA LYS A 417 -57.25 -11.35 16.32
C LYS A 417 -58.35 -10.28 16.39
N THR A 418 -58.45 -9.37 15.41
CA THR A 418 -59.34 -8.21 15.42
C THR A 418 -60.14 -8.06 14.12
N GLY A 419 -60.82 -9.13 13.67
CA GLY A 419 -61.91 -9.03 12.68
C GLY A 419 -63.28 -8.95 13.40
N PRO A 420 -64.26 -8.16 12.92
CA PRO A 420 -65.44 -7.80 13.71
C PRO A 420 -66.51 -8.92 13.68
N ALA A 421 -66.98 -9.31 14.86
CA ALA A 421 -68.16 -10.15 15.03
C ALA A 421 -69.41 -9.27 15.17
N THR A 422 -70.39 -9.45 14.28
CA THR A 422 -71.74 -8.92 14.44
C THR A 422 -72.69 -9.97 15.01
N ALA A 423 -73.68 -9.47 15.76
CA ALA A 423 -74.88 -10.11 16.30
C ALA A 423 -74.77 -10.83 17.67
N ALA A 424 -75.25 -10.12 18.70
CA ALA A 424 -75.77 -10.63 19.98
C ALA A 424 -77.27 -11.00 19.83
N PRO A 425 -78.03 -11.51 20.84
CA PRO A 425 -77.68 -11.67 22.26
C PRO A 425 -78.22 -12.93 22.99
N ALA A 426 -77.92 -12.95 24.29
CA ALA A 426 -78.66 -13.54 25.41
C ALA A 426 -78.16 -14.87 26.00
N GLY A 427 -77.91 -14.82 27.31
CA GLY A 427 -78.07 -15.98 28.19
C GLY A 427 -76.82 -16.54 28.84
N ASP A 428 -76.57 -16.02 30.04
CA ASP A 428 -76.09 -16.78 31.20
C ASP A 428 -74.58 -17.03 31.40
N LYS A 429 -74.25 -17.09 32.68
CA LYS A 429 -72.93 -16.92 33.28
C LYS A 429 -71.99 -18.12 33.08
N GLN A 430 -70.69 -17.80 33.07
CA GLN A 430 -69.51 -18.64 33.31
C GLN A 430 -69.00 -19.54 32.16
N ALA A 431 -67.92 -19.08 31.52
CA ALA A 431 -66.98 -19.92 30.77
C ALA A 431 -65.64 -20.08 31.53
N PRO A 432 -65.01 -21.27 31.51
CA PRO A 432 -63.83 -21.57 32.30
C PRO A 432 -62.55 -21.01 31.67
N LYS A 433 -61.66 -20.47 32.52
CA LYS A 433 -60.29 -20.08 32.17
C LYS A 433 -59.46 -21.35 31.90
N SER A 434 -59.30 -21.73 30.64
CA SER A 434 -58.33 -22.78 30.27
C SER A 434 -56.91 -22.22 30.41
N LYS A 435 -56.23 -22.62 31.48
CA LYS A 435 -54.78 -22.46 31.61
C LYS A 435 -54.16 -23.41 30.59
N ALA A 436 -53.53 -22.87 29.54
CA ALA A 436 -52.69 -23.65 28.64
C ALA A 436 -51.55 -24.27 29.47
N ALA A 437 -51.71 -25.53 29.85
CA ALA A 437 -50.71 -26.29 30.56
C ALA A 437 -49.57 -26.60 29.58
N LEU A 438 -48.55 -25.74 29.58
CA LEU A 438 -47.29 -25.99 28.88
C LEU A 438 -46.74 -27.35 29.32
N SER A 439 -46.52 -28.26 28.35
CA SER A 439 -46.07 -29.63 28.62
C SER A 439 -44.77 -29.64 29.45
N LYS A 440 -44.59 -30.67 30.29
CA LYS A 440 -43.37 -30.85 31.11
C LYS A 440 -42.08 -30.69 30.28
N ARG A 441 -42.07 -31.14 29.02
CA ARG A 441 -40.92 -31.01 28.10
C ARG A 441 -40.65 -29.56 27.69
N THR A 442 -41.68 -28.75 27.48
CA THR A 442 -41.52 -27.32 27.15
C THR A 442 -41.04 -26.51 28.36
N LYS A 443 -41.44 -26.88 29.58
CA LYS A 443 -40.93 -26.27 30.81
C LYS A 443 -39.47 -26.63 31.07
N VAL A 444 -39.07 -27.88 30.81
CA VAL A 444 -37.66 -28.30 30.91
C VAL A 444 -36.80 -27.61 29.85
N LEU A 445 -37.28 -27.50 28.59
CA LEU A 445 -36.54 -26.82 27.53
C LEU A 445 -36.43 -25.31 27.77
N ALA A 446 -37.51 -24.68 28.26
CA ALA A 446 -37.50 -23.28 28.67
C ALA A 446 -36.56 -23.08 29.84
N PHE A 447 -36.61 -23.93 30.88
CA PHE A 447 -35.71 -23.86 32.02
C PHE A 447 -34.25 -24.08 31.60
N SER A 448 -33.94 -25.06 30.75
CA SER A 448 -32.59 -25.26 30.24
C SER A 448 -32.12 -24.10 29.38
N ALA A 449 -32.99 -23.51 28.56
CA ALA A 449 -32.65 -22.33 27.76
C ALA A 449 -32.46 -21.08 28.63
N THR A 450 -33.24 -20.93 29.71
CA THR A 450 -33.09 -19.85 30.69
C THR A 450 -31.85 -20.05 31.55
N VAL A 451 -31.50 -21.28 31.93
CA VAL A 451 -30.27 -21.60 32.66
C VAL A 451 -29.03 -21.42 31.77
N LEU A 452 -29.08 -21.84 30.50
CA LEU A 452 -28.00 -21.56 29.53
C LEU A 452 -27.88 -20.06 29.28
N ALA A 453 -29.00 -19.36 29.07
CA ALA A 453 -29.01 -17.92 28.91
C ALA A 453 -28.51 -17.21 30.17
N ALA A 454 -28.86 -17.69 31.38
CA ALA A 454 -28.36 -17.15 32.64
C ALA A 454 -26.88 -17.44 32.84
N LEU A 455 -26.37 -18.62 32.48
CA LEU A 455 -24.93 -18.94 32.50
C LEU A 455 -24.12 -18.08 31.52
N PHE A 456 -24.74 -17.60 30.43
CA PHE A 456 -24.09 -16.72 29.44
C PHE A 456 -24.36 -15.21 29.64
N LEU A 457 -25.46 -14.81 30.29
CA LEU A 457 -25.85 -13.41 30.54
C LEU A 457 -25.50 -12.94 31.95
N ILE A 458 -25.43 -13.84 32.93
CA ILE A 458 -24.94 -13.52 34.27
C ILE A 458 -23.42 -13.67 34.18
N THR A 459 -22.76 -12.52 34.02
CA THR A 459 -21.34 -12.41 34.26
C THR A 459 -21.12 -12.77 35.74
N MET A 460 -20.71 -14.01 36.01
CA MET A 460 -20.20 -14.36 37.32
C MET A 460 -18.87 -13.65 37.47
N ASP A 461 -18.87 -12.57 38.23
CA ASP A 461 -17.64 -11.95 38.69
C ASP A 461 -16.94 -12.98 39.59
N LEU A 462 -16.00 -13.72 39.00
CA LEU A 462 -15.13 -14.64 39.72
C LEU A 462 -14.22 -13.80 40.64
N ARG A 463 -14.66 -13.59 41.88
CA ARG A 463 -13.90 -12.86 42.89
C ARG A 463 -12.96 -13.84 43.59
N ILE A 464 -11.72 -13.87 43.13
CA ILE A 464 -10.63 -14.62 43.74
C ILE A 464 -9.92 -13.68 44.71
N TRP A 465 -9.78 -14.09 45.97
CA TRP A 465 -9.01 -13.37 46.97
C TRP A 465 -7.61 -13.97 47.02
N GLY A 466 -6.59 -13.14 46.88
CA GLY A 466 -5.19 -13.55 46.92
C GLY A 466 -4.29 -12.32 47.00
N GLU A 467 -3.01 -12.53 47.29
CA GLU A 467 -2.03 -11.46 47.11
C GLU A 467 -1.96 -11.10 45.63
N PHE A 468 -2.24 -9.84 45.32
CA PHE A 468 -2.12 -9.32 43.97
C PHE A 468 -1.13 -8.18 43.98
N ARG A 469 -0.23 -8.18 43.00
CA ARG A 469 0.66 -7.06 42.75
C ARG A 469 0.04 -6.20 41.66
N ILE A 470 -0.16 -4.92 41.96
CA ILE A 470 -0.57 -3.95 40.95
C ILE A 470 0.65 -3.72 40.05
N LEU A 471 0.55 -4.20 38.81
CA LEU A 471 1.54 -3.93 37.78
C LEU A 471 1.00 -2.82 36.87
N PRO A 472 1.82 -1.85 36.46
CA PRO A 472 1.41 -0.87 35.48
C PRO A 472 1.07 -1.59 34.16
N VAL A 473 -0.10 -1.28 33.59
CA VAL A 473 -0.51 -1.81 32.27
C VAL A 473 0.46 -1.32 31.18
N GLN A 474 0.96 -0.09 31.34
CA GLN A 474 1.99 0.51 30.52
C GLN A 474 2.98 1.23 31.43
N SER A 475 4.25 0.86 31.34
CA SER A 475 5.36 1.57 31.99
C SER A 475 6.27 2.12 30.91
N THR A 476 6.53 3.42 30.95
CA THR A 476 7.46 4.08 30.04
C THR A 476 8.64 4.61 30.83
N ASP A 477 9.83 4.13 30.51
CA ASP A 477 11.06 4.67 31.05
C ASP A 477 11.30 6.06 30.46
N ILE A 478 11.36 7.08 31.32
CA ILE A 478 11.79 8.41 30.93
C ILE A 478 13.32 8.44 31.00
N ARG A 479 13.95 8.76 29.88
CA ARG A 479 15.41 8.86 29.77
C ARG A 479 15.80 10.24 29.27
N ALA A 480 16.94 10.73 29.75
CA ALA A 480 17.57 11.90 29.19
C ALA A 480 18.01 11.61 27.75
N GLU A 481 17.58 12.44 26.80
CA GLU A 481 18.01 12.34 25.40
C GLU A 481 19.44 12.89 25.20
N VAL A 482 19.90 13.71 26.15
CA VAL A 482 21.18 14.42 26.11
C VAL A 482 21.95 14.16 27.41
N GLU A 483 23.27 14.10 27.31
CA GLU A 483 24.11 13.89 28.48
C GLU A 483 24.16 15.15 29.35
N GLY A 484 23.99 15.01 30.66
CA GLY A 484 24.04 16.14 31.57
C GLY A 484 23.85 15.76 33.03
N ILE A 485 24.25 16.67 33.92
CA ILE A 485 24.04 16.51 35.37
C ILE A 485 22.63 17.02 35.70
N VAL A 486 21.86 16.24 36.44
CA VAL A 486 20.53 16.66 36.94
C VAL A 486 20.70 17.78 37.96
N THR A 487 20.10 18.94 37.71
CA THR A 487 20.11 20.09 38.63
C THR A 487 18.91 20.05 39.57
N ASP A 488 17.72 19.88 38.98
CA ASP A 488 16.44 19.94 39.70
C ASP A 488 15.55 18.76 39.30
N VAL A 489 14.87 18.17 40.28
CA VAL A 489 13.82 17.17 40.09
C VAL A 489 12.52 17.75 40.64
N TYR A 490 11.51 17.88 39.78
CA TYR A 490 10.25 18.57 40.11
C TYR A 490 9.13 17.63 40.56
N VAL A 491 9.32 16.32 40.44
CA VAL A 491 8.32 15.29 40.78
C VAL A 491 8.89 14.26 41.74
N THR A 492 8.00 13.63 42.50
CA THR A 492 8.36 12.57 43.46
C THR A 492 7.58 11.29 43.16
N GLU A 493 8.03 10.16 43.71
CA GLU A 493 7.31 8.89 43.62
C GLU A 493 5.85 9.05 44.09
N GLY A 494 4.90 8.54 43.30
CA GLY A 494 3.47 8.69 43.52
C GLY A 494 2.84 9.97 42.97
N SER A 495 3.63 10.91 42.41
CA SER A 495 3.09 12.12 41.78
C SER A 495 2.36 11.80 40.47
N GLU A 496 1.17 12.37 40.29
CA GLU A 496 0.42 12.31 39.03
C GLU A 496 0.91 13.40 38.07
N VAL A 497 1.27 13.01 36.85
CA VAL A 497 1.80 13.88 35.81
C VAL A 497 0.97 13.80 34.55
N GLN A 498 0.86 14.91 33.82
CA GLN A 498 0.26 14.93 32.50
C GLN A 498 1.35 14.83 31.44
N LYS A 499 0.98 14.42 30.22
CA LYS A 499 1.88 14.51 29.07
C LYS A 499 2.40 15.94 28.91
N GLY A 500 3.72 16.08 28.90
CA GLY A 500 4.43 17.36 28.81
C GLY A 500 4.78 17.99 30.16
N THR A 501 4.37 17.41 31.30
CA THR A 501 4.80 17.88 32.62
C THR A 501 6.31 17.74 32.78
N LEU A 502 6.96 18.79 33.29
CA LEU A 502 8.40 18.80 33.57
C LEU A 502 8.72 17.88 34.76
N VAL A 503 9.57 16.89 34.52
CA VAL A 503 9.97 15.87 35.51
C VAL A 503 11.28 16.27 36.17
N ALA A 504 12.28 16.61 35.35
CA ALA A 504 13.60 17.01 35.80
C ALA A 504 14.24 17.98 34.81
N ARG A 505 15.22 18.75 35.29
CA ARG A 505 16.03 19.66 34.46
C ARG A 505 17.51 19.31 34.61
N LEU A 506 18.17 19.17 33.47
CA LEU A 506 19.62 19.03 33.38
C LEU A 506 20.30 20.40 33.39
N ASN A 507 21.57 20.43 33.80
CA ASN A 507 22.40 21.62 33.84
C ASN A 507 22.63 22.18 32.42
N ASP A 508 22.34 23.46 32.23
CA ASP A 508 22.43 24.17 30.95
C ASP A 508 23.73 24.97 30.77
N ARG A 509 24.60 25.02 31.79
CA ARG A 509 25.79 25.88 31.78
C ARG A 509 26.74 25.60 30.61
N ASP A 510 27.01 24.34 30.29
CA ASP A 510 27.95 23.99 29.23
C ASP A 510 27.36 24.28 27.84
N PHE A 511 26.10 23.86 27.61
CA PHE A 511 25.39 24.10 26.35
C PHE A 511 25.11 25.59 26.10
N SER A 512 24.82 26.37 27.14
CA SER A 512 24.60 27.82 27.02
C SER A 512 25.90 28.57 26.75
N ALA A 513 27.02 28.18 27.39
CA ALA A 513 28.33 28.74 27.09
C ALA A 513 28.77 28.42 25.64
N GLU A 514 28.52 27.19 25.17
CA GLU A 514 28.81 26.80 23.80
C GLU A 514 27.92 27.56 22.80
N LEU A 515 26.62 27.72 23.09
CA LEU A 515 25.72 28.52 22.27
C LEU A 515 26.20 29.97 22.16
N GLN A 516 26.59 30.60 23.28
CA GLN A 516 27.13 31.96 23.28
C GLN A 516 28.41 32.07 22.43
N LYS A 517 29.29 31.08 22.50
CA LYS A 517 30.50 31.01 21.67
C LYS A 517 30.14 30.94 20.17
N ILE A 518 29.20 30.08 19.79
CA ILE A 518 28.75 29.98 18.39
C ILE A 518 28.06 31.27 17.93
N GLU A 519 27.22 31.89 18.77
CA GLU A 519 26.57 33.16 18.44
C GLU A 519 27.59 34.29 18.23
N ALA A 520 28.66 34.34 19.04
CA ALA A 520 29.77 35.25 18.82
C ALA A 520 30.50 34.99 17.49
N GLN A 521 30.73 33.72 17.14
CA GLN A 521 31.34 33.32 15.86
C GLN A 521 30.45 33.66 14.65
N ILE A 522 29.13 33.49 14.78
CA ILE A 522 28.14 33.93 13.78
C ILE A 522 28.25 35.45 13.61
N GLY A 523 28.30 36.20 14.70
CA GLY A 523 28.47 37.66 14.66
C GLY A 523 29.74 38.08 13.92
N GLN A 524 30.86 37.44 14.24
CA GLN A 524 32.15 37.66 13.56
C GLN A 524 32.08 37.33 12.07
N THR A 525 31.56 36.14 11.72
CA THR A 525 31.48 35.67 10.33
C THR A 525 30.53 36.52 9.51
N ARG A 526 29.39 36.94 10.09
CA ARG A 526 28.44 37.86 9.44
C ARG A 526 29.05 39.24 9.21
N ALA A 527 29.85 39.74 10.15
CA ALA A 527 30.60 40.98 9.95
C ALA A 527 31.64 40.83 8.82
N GLN A 528 32.35 39.70 8.76
CA GLN A 528 33.29 39.40 7.68
C GLN A 528 32.60 39.31 6.32
N LEU A 529 31.47 38.59 6.23
CA LEU A 529 30.66 38.52 5.01
C LEU A 529 30.20 39.92 4.57
N LYS A 530 29.75 40.75 5.51
CA LYS A 530 29.35 42.13 5.22
C LYS A 530 30.52 42.96 4.68
N MET A 531 31.74 42.78 5.20
CA MET A 531 32.94 43.42 4.67
C MET A 531 33.25 42.94 3.25
N LEU A 532 33.18 41.63 2.98
CA LEU A 532 33.41 41.08 1.64
C LEU A 532 32.37 41.58 0.62
N GLN A 533 31.10 41.67 1.01
CA GLN A 533 30.01 42.18 0.17
C GLN A 533 30.11 43.70 -0.07
N ALA A 534 30.56 44.47 0.91
CA ALA A 534 30.80 45.90 0.74
C ALA A 534 31.99 46.18 -0.18
N GLY A 535 32.95 45.25 -0.24
CA GLY A 535 34.14 45.36 -1.09
C GLY A 535 35.15 46.39 -0.58
N PRO A 536 36.11 46.79 -1.43
CA PRO A 536 37.10 47.82 -1.10
C PRO A 536 36.45 49.15 -0.78
N ARG A 537 37.07 49.91 0.14
CA ARG A 537 36.54 51.21 0.54
C ARG A 537 36.69 52.22 -0.60
N GLN A 538 35.79 53.20 -0.65
CA GLN A 538 35.85 54.25 -1.69
C GLN A 538 37.16 55.03 -1.62
N GLU A 539 37.69 55.27 -0.41
CA GLU A 539 38.97 55.94 -0.21
C GLU A 539 40.13 55.15 -0.84
N ASP A 540 40.12 53.82 -0.75
CA ASP A 540 41.16 52.96 -1.35
C ASP A 540 41.11 53.00 -2.87
N ILE A 541 39.89 53.01 -3.44
CA ILE A 541 39.66 53.15 -4.89
C ILE A 541 40.15 54.52 -5.36
N GLU A 542 39.87 55.60 -4.61
CA GLU A 542 40.33 56.95 -4.94
C GLU A 542 41.85 57.07 -4.89
N VAL A 543 42.51 56.49 -3.87
CA VAL A 543 43.98 56.45 -3.79
C VAL A 543 44.56 55.73 -4.99
N ALA A 544 43.97 54.60 -5.40
CA ALA A 544 44.42 53.88 -6.59
C ALA A 544 44.17 54.67 -7.89
N ARG A 545 43.05 55.39 -8.01
CA ARG A 545 42.78 56.28 -9.15
C ARG A 545 43.81 57.40 -9.25
N ARG A 546 44.14 58.03 -8.12
CA ARG A 546 45.21 59.06 -8.07
C ARG A 546 46.57 58.47 -8.45
N ALA A 547 46.87 57.24 -8.02
CA ALA A 547 48.11 56.56 -8.40
C ALA A 547 48.18 56.28 -9.92
N VAL A 548 47.06 55.92 -10.55
CA VAL A 548 46.99 55.79 -12.02
C VAL A 548 47.20 57.14 -12.69
N GLU A 549 46.60 58.20 -12.17
CA GLU A 549 46.77 59.55 -12.70
C GLU A 549 48.21 60.03 -12.60
N THR A 550 48.88 59.85 -11.46
CA THR A 550 50.29 60.23 -11.29
C THR A 550 51.22 59.42 -12.18
N ALA A 551 51.01 58.09 -12.28
CA ALA A 551 51.77 57.23 -13.17
C ALA A 551 51.55 57.61 -14.65
N ARG A 552 50.33 57.98 -15.02
CA ARG A 552 50.00 58.45 -16.37
C ARG A 552 50.73 59.75 -16.69
N THR A 553 50.73 60.72 -15.78
CA THR A 553 51.49 61.97 -15.97
C THR A 553 53.00 61.70 -16.08
N ALA A 554 53.55 60.76 -15.31
CA ALA A 554 54.94 60.36 -15.41
C ALA A 554 55.27 59.71 -16.77
N TYR A 555 54.40 58.83 -17.26
CA TYR A 555 54.51 58.24 -18.59
C TYR A 555 54.44 59.29 -19.70
N GLU A 556 53.45 60.19 -19.65
CA GLU A 556 53.31 61.28 -20.64
C GLU A 556 54.56 62.19 -20.66
N LYS A 557 55.14 62.47 -19.48
CA LYS A 557 56.40 63.22 -19.38
C LYS A 557 57.59 62.45 -19.97
N ALA A 558 57.73 61.17 -19.65
CA ALA A 558 58.81 60.32 -20.17
C ALA A 558 58.71 60.15 -21.69
N LEU A 559 57.48 60.01 -22.22
CA LEU A 559 57.21 59.94 -23.65
C LEU A 559 57.66 61.22 -24.36
N LYS A 560 57.29 62.38 -23.82
CA LYS A 560 57.72 63.67 -24.37
C LYS A 560 59.24 63.83 -24.33
N GLN A 561 59.90 63.44 -23.24
CA GLN A 561 61.37 63.48 -23.14
C GLN A 561 62.04 62.54 -24.15
N TYR A 562 61.44 61.37 -24.40
CA TYR A 562 61.91 60.44 -25.42
C TYR A 562 61.78 61.03 -26.84
N GLU A 563 60.65 61.66 -27.15
CA GLU A 563 60.42 62.34 -28.42
C GLU A 563 61.42 63.50 -28.64
N GLU A 564 61.62 64.35 -27.63
CA GLU A 564 62.60 65.44 -27.67
C GLU A 564 64.03 64.91 -27.84
N ALA A 565 64.40 63.84 -27.13
CA ALA A 565 65.72 63.20 -27.27
C ALA A 565 65.92 62.58 -28.65
N GLN A 566 64.88 61.97 -29.24
CA GLN A 566 64.91 61.48 -30.62
C GLN A 566 65.15 62.61 -31.62
N GLN A 567 64.46 63.74 -31.48
CA GLN A 567 64.64 64.91 -32.34
C GLN A 567 66.07 65.47 -32.22
N GLN A 568 66.56 65.70 -31.00
CA GLN A 568 67.93 66.19 -30.78
C GLN A 568 68.99 65.23 -31.34
N ARG A 569 68.80 63.91 -31.21
CA ARG A 569 69.70 62.92 -31.80
C ARG A 569 69.67 63.00 -33.34
N ALA A 570 68.49 63.14 -33.94
CA ALA A 570 68.36 63.26 -35.39
C ALA A 570 69.10 64.51 -35.91
N GLU A 571 68.95 65.65 -35.23
CA GLU A 571 69.66 66.89 -35.55
C GLU A 571 71.19 66.75 -35.41
N ARG A 572 71.67 66.21 -34.28
CA ARG A 572 73.11 65.97 -34.06
C ARG A 572 73.69 65.02 -35.10
N LEU A 573 72.96 63.98 -35.46
CA LEU A 573 73.39 63.00 -36.46
C LEU A 573 73.44 63.62 -37.86
N ALA A 574 72.50 64.50 -38.20
CA ALA A 574 72.55 65.29 -39.43
C ALA A 574 73.77 66.22 -39.46
N ASN A 575 74.04 66.94 -38.36
CA ASN A 575 75.18 67.84 -38.24
C ASN A 575 76.53 67.11 -38.30
N ALA A 576 76.68 65.98 -37.58
CA ALA A 576 77.89 65.16 -37.58
C ALA A 576 78.16 64.56 -38.98
N LYS A 577 77.12 64.05 -39.66
CA LYS A 577 77.24 63.60 -41.07
C LYS A 577 77.69 64.72 -42.00
N ALA A 578 77.15 65.93 -41.82
CA ALA A 578 77.55 67.09 -42.60
C ALA A 578 78.99 67.55 -42.31
N ALA A 579 79.48 67.38 -41.07
CA ALA A 579 80.86 67.68 -40.69
C ALA A 579 81.85 66.67 -41.29
N VAL A 580 81.53 65.36 -41.22
CA VAL A 580 82.32 64.32 -41.89
C VAL A 580 82.40 64.59 -43.39
N ARG A 581 81.26 64.87 -44.04
CA ARG A 581 81.25 65.19 -45.48
C ARG A 581 82.16 66.39 -45.82
N ARG A 582 82.09 67.47 -45.03
CA ARG A 582 82.97 68.65 -45.20
C ARG A 582 84.46 68.31 -45.00
N ALA A 583 84.79 67.51 -43.97
CA ALA A 583 86.17 67.09 -43.73
C ALA A 583 86.70 66.16 -44.83
N GLU A 584 85.87 65.26 -45.36
CA GLU A 584 86.20 64.40 -46.50
C GLU A 584 86.53 65.23 -47.75
N GLU A 585 85.69 66.23 -48.06
CA GLU A 585 85.93 67.17 -49.18
C GLU A 585 87.26 67.92 -49.02
N LEU A 586 87.57 68.45 -47.82
CA LEU A 586 88.82 69.16 -47.54
C LEU A 586 90.05 68.25 -47.65
N VAL A 587 89.97 67.01 -47.17
CA VAL A 587 91.04 66.01 -47.32
C VAL A 587 91.29 65.71 -48.79
N VAL A 588 90.23 65.57 -49.60
CA VAL A 588 90.37 65.35 -51.05
C VAL A 588 91.08 66.53 -51.73
N ILE A 589 90.70 67.77 -51.42
CA ILE A 589 91.35 68.97 -51.97
C ILE A 589 92.83 69.02 -51.59
N LYS A 590 93.15 68.86 -50.29
CA LYS A 590 94.53 68.94 -49.80
C LYS A 590 95.40 67.76 -50.20
N LYS A 591 94.82 66.57 -50.38
CA LYS A 591 95.50 65.41 -50.98
C LYS A 591 95.99 65.73 -52.40
N GLY A 592 95.13 66.34 -53.22
CA GLY A 592 95.50 66.74 -54.58
C GLY A 592 96.57 67.83 -54.63
N GLU A 593 96.63 68.75 -53.65
CA GLU A 593 97.74 69.70 -53.50
C GLU A 593 99.04 69.00 -53.08
N PHE A 594 98.99 68.12 -52.08
CA PHE A 594 100.13 67.34 -51.60
C PHE A 594 100.74 66.45 -52.69
N GLU A 595 99.91 65.72 -53.45
CA GLU A 595 100.37 64.86 -54.55
C GLU A 595 101.06 65.65 -55.66
N ARG A 596 100.51 66.81 -56.05
CA ARG A 596 101.13 67.72 -57.02
C ARG A 596 102.48 68.25 -56.53
N LEU A 597 102.59 68.64 -55.27
CA LEU A 597 103.85 69.16 -54.69
C LEU A 597 104.91 68.06 -54.49
N LYS A 598 104.49 66.82 -54.19
CA LYS A 598 105.37 65.65 -54.14
C LYS A 598 106.07 65.42 -55.47
N GLU A 599 105.30 65.42 -56.56
CA GLU A 599 105.82 65.26 -57.93
C GLU A 599 106.80 66.40 -58.30
N GLY A 600 106.55 67.63 -57.81
CA GLY A 600 107.44 68.78 -58.01
C GLY A 600 108.78 68.70 -57.26
N VAL A 601 108.81 68.11 -56.05
CA VAL A 601 110.05 67.85 -55.30
C VAL A 601 110.86 66.72 -55.94
N GLU A 602 110.22 65.63 -56.38
CA GLU A 602 110.90 64.52 -57.08
C GLU A 602 111.56 64.98 -58.39
N ARG A 603 111.02 66.03 -59.02
CA ARG A 603 111.58 66.67 -60.22
C ARG A 603 112.56 67.82 -59.96
N GLY A 604 112.78 68.21 -58.70
CA GLY A 604 113.82 69.17 -58.29
C GLY A 604 113.47 70.67 -58.39
N TYR A 605 112.19 71.05 -58.58
CA TYR A 605 111.78 72.46 -58.79
C TYR A 605 111.15 73.15 -57.56
N ILE A 606 110.94 72.43 -56.46
CA ILE A 606 110.23 72.92 -55.27
C ILE A 606 111.10 72.69 -54.03
N SER A 607 111.06 73.62 -53.08
CA SER A 607 111.84 73.52 -51.85
C SER A 607 111.29 72.42 -50.94
N ARG A 608 112.18 71.66 -50.30
CA ARG A 608 111.78 70.63 -49.33
C ARG A 608 110.88 71.18 -48.22
N LYS A 609 111.10 72.43 -47.82
CA LYS A 609 110.29 73.15 -46.84
C LYS A 609 108.83 73.33 -47.25
N GLU A 610 108.56 73.57 -48.53
CA GLU A 610 107.19 73.77 -49.05
C GLU A 610 106.41 72.43 -49.11
N TYR A 611 107.11 71.35 -49.44
CA TYR A 611 106.55 70.00 -49.39
C TYR A 611 106.26 69.54 -47.96
N ASP A 612 107.21 69.75 -47.03
CA ASP A 612 107.01 69.36 -45.63
C ASP A 612 105.84 70.16 -45.03
N GLY A 613 105.68 71.44 -45.37
CA GLY A 613 104.50 72.24 -44.98
C GLY A 613 103.17 71.71 -45.54
N ALA A 614 103.12 71.33 -46.82
CA ALA A 614 101.93 70.72 -47.42
C ALA A 614 101.64 69.31 -46.88
N HIS A 615 102.67 68.54 -46.53
CA HIS A 615 102.54 67.24 -45.88
C HIS A 615 101.95 67.37 -44.48
N GLU A 616 102.41 68.35 -43.71
CA GLU A 616 101.85 68.71 -42.40
C GLU A 616 100.38 69.13 -42.53
N GLU A 617 100.04 70.02 -43.46
CA GLU A 617 98.66 70.45 -43.70
C GLU A 617 97.73 69.29 -44.08
N PHE A 618 98.15 68.41 -45.00
CA PHE A 618 97.37 67.23 -45.37
C PHE A 618 97.18 66.28 -44.18
N THR A 619 98.25 66.03 -43.42
CA THR A 619 98.20 65.18 -42.23
C THR A 619 97.26 65.74 -41.16
N VAL A 620 97.24 67.07 -40.97
CA VAL A 620 96.28 67.75 -40.09
C VAL A 620 94.85 67.51 -40.56
N ARG A 621 94.55 67.67 -41.86
CA ARG A 621 93.18 67.42 -42.39
C ARG A 621 92.74 65.97 -42.27
N VAL A 622 93.64 65.01 -42.47
CA VAL A 622 93.34 63.58 -42.25
C VAL A 622 92.99 63.33 -40.79
N LYS A 623 93.75 63.89 -39.85
CA LYS A 623 93.44 63.79 -38.41
C LYS A 623 92.11 64.46 -38.05
N GLU A 624 91.77 65.59 -38.69
CA GLU A 624 90.46 66.24 -38.53
C GLU A 624 89.31 65.37 -39.06
N LEU A 625 89.50 64.68 -40.19
CA LEU A 625 88.51 63.73 -40.72
C LEU A 625 88.33 62.52 -39.79
N GLU A 626 89.43 61.96 -39.26
CA GLU A 626 89.37 60.89 -38.26
C GLU A 626 88.63 61.35 -37.00
N ALA A 627 88.88 62.58 -36.52
CA ALA A 627 88.14 63.17 -35.41
C ALA A 627 86.65 63.31 -35.72
N ALA A 628 86.28 63.85 -36.90
CA ALA A 628 84.88 64.00 -37.32
C ALA A 628 84.15 62.65 -37.46
N ARG A 629 84.85 61.61 -37.94
CA ARG A 629 84.32 60.23 -38.00
C ARG A 629 84.14 59.63 -36.61
N GLY A 630 85.07 59.89 -35.70
CA GLY A 630 84.95 59.54 -34.28
C GLY A 630 83.72 60.17 -33.64
N ASP A 631 83.48 61.46 -33.87
CA ASP A 631 82.30 62.19 -33.39
C ASP A 631 80.99 61.60 -33.95
N LEU A 632 80.95 61.26 -35.24
CA LEU A 632 79.79 60.59 -35.83
C LEU A 632 79.53 59.22 -35.19
N GLN A 633 80.58 58.44 -34.94
CA GLN A 633 80.45 57.13 -34.30
C GLN A 633 79.94 57.24 -32.85
N LEU A 634 80.35 58.27 -32.11
CA LEU A 634 79.85 58.58 -30.77
C LEU A 634 78.36 58.95 -30.76
N VAL A 635 77.88 59.69 -31.77
CA VAL A 635 76.45 60.04 -31.93
C VAL A 635 75.61 58.85 -32.43
N GLN A 636 76.21 57.96 -33.22
CA GLN A 636 75.57 56.72 -33.67
C GLN A 636 75.39 55.70 -32.56
N ALA A 637 76.35 55.62 -31.62
CA ALA A 637 76.23 54.82 -30.41
C ALA A 637 74.93 55.18 -29.66
N ASP A 638 74.28 54.19 -29.04
CA ASP A 638 72.89 54.30 -28.60
C ASP A 638 72.70 55.19 -27.36
N GLN A 639 72.69 56.51 -27.56
CA GLN A 639 72.46 57.51 -26.52
C GLN A 639 71.01 57.54 -26.02
N LEU A 640 70.08 56.86 -26.69
CA LEU A 640 68.67 56.79 -26.30
C LEU A 640 68.37 55.67 -25.29
N ALA A 641 69.32 54.77 -25.04
CA ALA A 641 69.11 53.61 -24.18
C ALA A 641 68.63 53.98 -22.77
N GLN A 642 69.07 55.12 -22.22
CA GLN A 642 68.62 55.58 -20.90
C GLN A 642 67.17 56.11 -20.96
N VAL A 643 66.87 57.03 -21.86
CA VAL A 643 65.53 57.64 -21.97
C VAL A 643 64.47 56.61 -22.37
N ARG A 644 64.84 55.64 -23.22
CA ARG A 644 63.97 54.51 -23.55
C ARG A 644 63.67 53.64 -22.32
N ARG A 645 64.68 53.34 -21.49
CA ARG A 645 64.47 52.60 -20.24
C ARG A 645 63.57 53.38 -19.29
N ASP A 646 63.74 54.69 -19.18
CA ASP A 646 62.90 55.54 -18.35
C ASP A 646 61.43 55.52 -18.82
N LEU A 647 61.20 55.53 -20.15
CA LEU A 647 59.86 55.36 -20.74
C LEU A 647 59.26 53.98 -20.43
N GLU A 648 60.01 52.90 -20.65
CA GLU A 648 59.56 51.53 -20.37
C GLU A 648 59.25 51.32 -18.87
N VAL A 649 60.02 51.96 -17.97
CA VAL A 649 59.75 51.95 -16.52
C VAL A 649 58.44 52.70 -16.21
N ALA A 650 58.22 53.87 -16.80
CA ALA A 650 57.01 54.65 -16.58
C ALA A 650 55.75 53.95 -17.13
N GLU A 651 55.87 53.28 -18.29
CA GLU A 651 54.80 52.46 -18.88
C GLU A 651 54.43 51.30 -17.95
N LYS A 652 55.42 50.53 -17.46
CA LYS A 652 55.18 49.44 -16.50
C LYS A 652 54.53 49.93 -15.21
N GLN A 653 54.95 51.08 -14.68
CA GLN A 653 54.33 51.67 -13.49
C GLN A 653 52.85 52.04 -13.73
N LEU A 654 52.53 52.55 -14.92
CA LEU A 654 51.16 52.84 -15.31
C LEU A 654 50.32 51.55 -15.38
N ASP A 655 50.83 50.52 -16.05
CA ASP A 655 50.16 49.22 -16.17
C ASP A 655 49.93 48.56 -14.81
N GLU A 656 50.93 48.59 -13.92
CA GLU A 656 50.82 48.09 -12.55
C GLU A 656 49.76 48.85 -11.75
N ALA A 657 49.74 50.19 -11.85
CA ALA A 657 48.73 51.02 -11.19
C ALA A 657 47.31 50.74 -11.72
N GLN A 658 47.16 50.59 -13.05
CA GLN A 658 45.88 50.27 -13.68
C GLN A 658 45.38 48.87 -13.31
N ALA A 659 46.28 47.88 -13.30
CA ALA A 659 45.95 46.52 -12.88
C ALA A 659 45.50 46.50 -11.41
N LYS A 660 46.18 47.23 -10.53
CA LYS A 660 45.79 47.36 -9.13
C LYS A 660 44.41 48.00 -8.97
N LEU A 661 44.13 49.08 -9.71
CA LEU A 661 42.80 49.71 -9.71
C LEU A 661 41.72 48.76 -10.22
N LYS A 662 42.00 47.99 -11.28
CA LYS A 662 41.06 47.01 -11.85
C LYS A 662 40.69 45.92 -10.84
N VAL A 663 41.66 45.42 -10.07
CA VAL A 663 41.40 44.44 -9.00
C VAL A 663 40.52 45.05 -7.90
N LEU A 664 40.76 46.29 -7.50
CA LEU A 664 39.93 46.98 -6.50
C LEU A 664 38.50 47.22 -6.99
N LEU A 665 38.31 47.56 -8.27
CA LEU A 665 36.98 47.75 -8.86
C LEU A 665 36.20 46.44 -9.03
N ALA A 666 36.88 45.32 -9.28
CA ALA A 666 36.26 44.00 -9.35
C ALA A 666 35.73 43.54 -7.97
N GLY A 667 36.24 44.10 -6.88
CA GLY A 667 35.80 43.80 -5.52
C GLY A 667 36.26 42.43 -5.04
N SER A 668 35.57 41.91 -4.01
CA SER A 668 35.82 40.57 -3.48
C SER A 668 35.39 39.51 -4.47
N ARG A 669 36.11 38.37 -4.52
CA ARG A 669 35.76 37.25 -5.40
C ARG A 669 34.45 36.60 -4.95
N GLN A 670 33.66 36.15 -5.92
CA GLN A 670 32.37 35.52 -5.63
C GLN A 670 32.54 34.23 -4.81
N GLU A 671 33.60 33.47 -5.07
CA GLU A 671 33.93 32.24 -4.35
C GLU A 671 34.26 32.53 -2.87
N GLU A 672 34.86 33.68 -2.55
CA GLU A 672 35.14 34.10 -1.17
C GLU A 672 33.85 34.48 -0.43
N ILE A 673 32.92 35.15 -1.12
CA ILE A 673 31.61 35.50 -0.58
C ILE A 673 30.80 34.23 -0.31
N GLU A 674 30.76 33.31 -1.27
CA GLU A 674 30.07 32.02 -1.14
C GLU A 674 30.69 31.16 -0.04
N GLY A 675 32.02 31.13 0.06
CA GLY A 675 32.73 30.46 1.16
C GLY A 675 32.37 31.01 2.53
N ALA A 676 32.29 32.35 2.67
CA ALA A 676 31.87 33.00 3.91
C ALA A 676 30.37 32.77 4.22
N GLN A 677 29.51 32.72 3.20
CA GLN A 677 28.09 32.36 3.35
C GLN A 677 27.92 30.92 3.81
N ALA A 678 28.66 29.98 3.24
CA ALA A 678 28.64 28.58 3.63
C ALA A 678 29.14 28.39 5.07
N ALA A 679 30.21 29.10 5.46
CA ALA A 679 30.69 29.11 6.84
C ALA A 679 29.64 29.65 7.82
N LEU A 680 28.94 30.74 7.46
CA LEU A 680 27.85 31.30 8.24
C LEU A 680 26.69 30.29 8.38
N ALA A 681 26.27 29.66 7.29
CA ALA A 681 25.20 28.67 7.30
C ALA A 681 25.53 27.46 8.19
N ASN A 682 26.77 26.98 8.17
CA ASN A 682 27.24 25.91 9.05
C ASN A 682 27.15 26.32 10.54
N LEU A 683 27.59 27.53 10.88
CA LEU A 683 27.48 28.04 12.25
C LEU A 683 26.01 28.24 12.68
N GLU A 684 25.15 28.71 11.79
CA GLU A 684 23.71 28.82 12.06
C GLU A 684 23.06 27.45 12.31
N ALA A 685 23.45 26.42 11.55
CA ALA A 685 23.02 25.04 11.81
C ALA A 685 23.50 24.51 13.16
N GLN A 686 24.76 24.79 13.55
CA GLN A 686 25.29 24.42 14.87
C GLN A 686 24.54 25.12 16.02
N ARG A 687 24.23 26.41 15.86
CA ARG A 687 23.40 27.16 16.82
C ARG A 687 22.04 26.52 16.98
N ASP A 688 21.40 26.16 15.87
CA ASP A 688 20.05 25.57 15.90
C ASP A 688 20.07 24.16 16.52
N TYR A 689 21.11 23.37 16.26
CA TYR A 689 21.37 22.12 16.96
C TYR A 689 21.50 22.32 18.48
N LEU A 690 22.33 23.27 18.93
CA LEU A 690 22.50 23.57 20.36
C LEU A 690 21.19 24.07 21.01
N LYS A 691 20.37 24.83 20.29
CA LYS A 691 19.04 25.24 20.77
C LYS A 691 18.10 24.06 20.96
N VAL A 692 18.17 23.04 20.10
CA VAL A 692 17.43 21.78 20.29
C VAL A 692 17.96 21.05 21.52
N GLN A 693 19.28 20.91 21.66
CA GLN A 693 19.90 20.27 22.84
C GLN A 693 19.48 20.96 24.15
N LEU A 694 19.49 22.30 24.20
CA LEU A 694 19.02 23.08 25.35
C LEU A 694 17.53 22.84 25.67
N ARG A 695 16.69 22.60 24.66
CA ARG A 695 15.29 22.23 24.90
C ARG A 695 15.18 20.84 25.53
N LEU A 696 16.02 19.90 25.10
CA LEU A 696 16.06 18.51 25.59
C LEU A 696 16.60 18.38 27.02
N LEU A 697 17.27 19.41 27.55
CA LEU A 697 17.63 19.47 28.98
C LEU A 697 16.41 19.47 29.90
N ASN A 698 15.26 19.91 29.41
CA ASN A 698 14.00 19.81 30.15
C ASN A 698 13.38 18.44 29.88
N ILE A 699 13.54 17.52 30.83
CA ILE A 699 12.99 16.17 30.75
C ILE A 699 11.50 16.24 31.07
N VAL A 700 10.65 15.93 30.09
CA VAL A 700 9.19 15.97 30.23
C VAL A 700 8.57 14.58 30.15
N SER A 701 7.40 14.40 30.77
CA SER A 701 6.68 13.13 30.68
C SER A 701 6.06 12.93 29.29
N PRO A 702 6.35 11.84 28.56
CA PRO A 702 5.75 11.58 27.24
C PRO A 702 4.28 11.12 27.33
N VAL A 703 3.85 10.67 28.52
CA VAL A 703 2.53 10.12 28.80
C VAL A 703 1.95 10.74 30.08
N SER A 704 0.64 10.72 30.22
CA SER A 704 -0.01 11.04 31.49
C SER A 704 -0.02 9.78 32.37
N GLY A 705 0.34 9.90 33.64
CA GLY A 705 0.45 8.74 34.53
C GLY A 705 1.03 9.09 35.89
N VAL A 706 1.48 8.07 36.63
CA VAL A 706 2.06 8.22 37.97
C VAL A 706 3.53 7.84 37.94
N ILE A 707 4.38 8.62 38.60
CA ILE A 707 5.81 8.33 38.74
C ILE A 707 6.02 7.17 39.72
N THR A 708 6.64 6.09 39.28
CA THR A 708 6.88 4.87 40.08
C THR A 708 8.32 4.75 40.61
N THR A 709 9.23 5.61 40.15
CA THR A 709 10.65 5.56 40.51
C THR A 709 10.93 6.35 41.79
N PRO A 710 11.67 5.79 42.78
CA PRO A 710 12.05 6.50 43.99
C PRO A 710 12.89 7.76 43.72
N THR A 711 12.63 8.82 44.47
CA THR A 711 13.30 10.14 44.34
C THR A 711 14.82 10.09 44.38
N MET A 712 15.41 9.15 45.15
CA MET A 712 16.87 8.95 45.23
C MET A 712 17.49 8.40 43.93
N GLN A 713 16.73 7.65 43.12
CA GLN A 713 17.17 7.18 41.81
C GLN A 713 16.95 8.23 40.72
N LEU A 714 15.97 9.13 40.89
CA LEU A 714 15.76 10.29 40.01
C LEU A 714 16.92 11.31 40.09
N GLN A 715 17.58 11.43 41.24
CA GLN A 715 18.77 12.27 41.41
C GLN A 715 20.05 11.63 40.84
N ASN A 716 20.09 10.30 40.75
CA ASN A 716 21.24 9.53 40.26
C ASN A 716 20.98 8.89 38.88
N LEU A 717 20.19 9.56 38.02
CA LEU A 717 19.91 9.08 36.67
C LEU A 717 21.24 8.76 35.96
N PRO A 718 21.51 7.49 35.61
CA PRO A 718 22.81 7.10 35.10
C PRO A 718 23.05 7.67 33.71
N ASN A 719 24.25 8.23 33.50
CA ASN A 719 24.74 8.61 32.18
C ASN A 719 25.10 7.36 31.35
N GLN A 720 24.58 7.36 30.13
CA GLN A 720 24.99 6.60 28.94
C GLN A 720 24.76 5.08 28.82
N GLN A 721 24.29 4.77 27.60
CA GLN A 721 24.47 3.57 26.76
C GLN A 721 24.38 2.19 27.43
N LYS A 722 23.18 1.60 27.34
CA LYS A 722 23.06 0.17 27.06
C LYS A 722 22.43 -0.02 25.69
N THR A 723 23.28 -0.45 24.75
CA THR A 723 22.89 -1.26 23.61
C THR A 723 21.94 -2.37 24.06
N ALA A 724 20.94 -2.64 23.23
CA ALA A 724 19.96 -3.68 23.46
C ALA A 724 20.65 -5.06 23.58
N GLU A 725 20.68 -5.61 24.78
CA GLU A 725 20.78 -7.06 25.00
C GLU A 725 19.43 -7.54 25.53
N PRO A 726 18.79 -8.54 24.89
CA PRO A 726 17.63 -9.19 25.46
C PRO A 726 18.13 -10.07 26.61
N THR A 727 17.62 -9.83 27.82
CA THR A 727 17.88 -10.63 29.01
C THR A 727 17.55 -12.11 28.79
N ARG A 728 18.58 -12.91 28.52
CA ARG A 728 18.74 -14.29 29.01
C ARG A 728 19.78 -14.23 30.12
N ASP A 729 19.41 -14.48 31.37
CA ASP A 729 19.70 -15.80 31.93
C ASP A 729 19.12 -16.01 33.33
N GLU A 730 18.92 -17.29 33.56
CA GLU A 730 18.48 -17.99 34.76
C GLU A 730 19.52 -17.99 35.90
N ARG A 731 19.00 -18.22 37.13
CA ARG A 731 19.64 -18.83 38.32
C ARG A 731 20.64 -18.00 39.16
N LEU A 732 20.25 -17.83 40.43
CA LEU A 732 20.99 -18.07 41.70
C LEU A 732 20.21 -17.27 42.77
N PHE A 733 19.49 -17.86 43.73
CA PHE A 733 20.07 -18.44 44.94
C PHE A 733 19.02 -19.26 45.71
N HIS A 734 19.37 -20.50 46.04
CA HIS A 734 18.91 -21.17 47.25
C HIS A 734 19.95 -20.91 48.36
N ARG A 735 19.57 -20.34 49.52
CA ARG A 735 19.85 -20.87 50.87
C ARG A 735 19.47 -19.91 52.01
N HIS A 736 18.79 -20.51 53.01
CA HIS A 736 18.65 -20.15 54.44
C HIS A 736 17.96 -18.83 54.80
N GLY A 737 17.09 -18.72 55.80
CA GLY A 737 16.54 -19.66 56.80
C GLY A 737 15.67 -18.83 57.77
N GLY A 738 14.58 -19.42 58.27
CA GLY A 738 13.61 -18.78 59.17
C GLY A 738 12.27 -19.48 59.09
#